data_AF-A0A195FT73-F1
#
_entry.id   AF-A0A195FT73-F1
#
_cell.length_a   1.000
_cell.length_b   1.000
_cell.length_c   1.000
_cell.angle_alpha   90.00
_cell.angle_beta   90.00
_cell.angle_gamma   90.00
#
_symmetry.space_group_name_H-M   'P 1'
#
loop_
_entity.id
_entity.type
_entity.pdbx_description
1 polymer ?
#
loop_
_entity_poly.entity_id
_entity_poly.type
_entity_poly.pdbx_seq_one_letter_code
_entity_poly.pdbx_strand_id
1 'polypeptide(L)'
;MMLFEDEVRKLMNEMMKVTIFKPSEKRRMLEDERKTFLDPNVIMDARHRIFRENLASSPAKSSVLAEARRLLTQEKMKELQMKREQAFIQRELRKFEQDLQKSHPKFCGLCSKKNIASSDDENFWRTSSRVKRILINKRRSKPIEQKPTVTQKKNKKPIAEVSSAESKDSKRCSTNEIEIAPFGNIKVTIKDKPNYESEEQRLNILILYFEVLRKNARDKRRLYEITTRIQTILSQRKLKLYIHIWKMHVKKVKAEREQAAENPDIPKIEMLVDTIKEVQKELKLNHSIKPKDSPSNSRDPESLEKKKFPSKPFIVESPTQYRLNAQKEIIRKQRMKLAEQNKIIEELKLKQVQEAITRSGEETVNVARETLTHCGQQTRRSLIQLMRQAGYRHKSLIAPVQVPSPPKFLARMEARAEARRDRIKLREEARRKKLEDEKRKEEAARRAEEQERKRLQQEASREARKMREERERQRAYEVERCKKLNAMAEAFYRKYLLRRYITVLVEKKNNDMKKADDYYKRCLLRKVFMMWRMETERQNNVKFELATSLYNRNLLRYGLQKWKEVAKEERRKDQVARDFCDMRLLNKYFEMWKIKTIECKVEELKRERLALQHYEEKLKIKYFNMWKRYPEMIPIILERKRLRNMWREIVQEIIPDFDPRQRGVILED
;
A
#
# COMPACT_ATOMS: atom_id res chain seq x y z
N MET A 1 50.49 -18.22 32.25
CA MET A 1 51.55 -17.31 31.73
C MET A 1 51.56 -17.28 30.21
N MET A 2 51.86 -18.37 29.49
CA MET A 2 52.03 -18.42 28.02
C MET A 2 51.11 -17.52 27.17
N LEU A 3 49.79 -17.48 27.44
CA LEU A 3 48.84 -16.65 26.67
C LEU A 3 49.20 -15.15 26.62
N PHE A 4 49.87 -14.61 27.65
CA PHE A 4 50.31 -13.21 27.68
C PHE A 4 51.51 -12.97 26.75
N GLU A 5 52.39 -13.95 26.58
CA GLU A 5 53.56 -13.80 25.69
C GLU A 5 53.14 -13.73 24.23
N ASP A 6 52.16 -14.54 23.80
CA ASP A 6 51.66 -14.50 22.43
C ASP A 6 50.94 -13.18 22.10
N GLU A 7 50.18 -12.61 23.03
CA GLU A 7 49.56 -11.29 22.83
C GLU A 7 50.63 -10.18 22.75
N VAL A 8 51.68 -10.23 23.57
CA VAL A 8 52.83 -9.30 23.48
C VAL A 8 53.60 -9.47 22.17
N ARG A 9 53.91 -10.72 21.75
CA ARG A 9 54.58 -11.01 20.47
C ARG A 9 53.76 -10.53 19.27
N LYS A 10 52.45 -10.67 19.34
CA LYS A 10 51.50 -10.21 18.31
C LYS A 10 51.41 -8.69 18.27
N LEU A 11 51.37 -8.01 19.42
CA LEU A 11 51.40 -6.55 19.51
C LEU A 11 52.72 -5.98 18.97
N MET A 12 53.85 -6.60 19.31
CA MET A 12 55.17 -6.21 18.78
C MET A 12 55.22 -6.35 17.25
N ASN A 13 54.70 -7.46 16.71
CA ASN A 13 54.58 -7.67 15.25
C ASN A 13 53.63 -6.67 14.56
N GLU A 14 52.55 -6.23 15.22
CA GLU A 14 51.71 -5.13 14.72
C GLU A 14 52.47 -3.79 14.72
N MET A 15 53.14 -3.44 15.83
CA MET A 15 53.93 -2.20 15.95
C MET A 15 55.06 -2.13 14.91
N MET A 16 55.70 -3.25 14.59
CA MET A 16 56.77 -3.33 13.59
C MET A 16 56.29 -3.08 12.15
N LYS A 17 54.99 -3.25 11.86
CA LYS A 17 54.40 -2.87 10.56
C LYS A 17 54.19 -1.36 10.41
N VAL A 18 54.01 -0.64 11.53
CA VAL A 18 53.72 0.80 11.50
C VAL A 18 54.98 1.62 11.17
N THR A 19 54.83 2.70 10.41
CA THR A 19 55.91 3.59 9.95
C THR A 19 56.37 4.62 11.00
N ILE A 20 56.16 4.35 12.29
CA ILE A 20 56.55 5.24 13.41
C ILE A 20 58.06 5.16 13.72
N PHE A 21 58.62 3.95 13.69
CA PHE A 21 60.03 3.69 13.99
C PHE A 21 60.87 3.65 12.71
N LYS A 22 62.07 4.26 12.74
CA LYS A 22 63.04 4.23 11.64
C LYS A 22 63.63 2.81 11.46
N PRO A 23 64.15 2.45 10.27
CA PRO A 23 64.73 1.12 10.05
C PRO A 23 65.86 0.72 11.01
N SER A 24 66.66 1.68 11.48
CA SER A 24 67.70 1.47 12.49
C SER A 24 67.14 1.21 13.90
N GLU A 25 66.09 1.94 14.28
CA GLU A 25 65.36 1.72 15.54
C GLU A 25 64.72 0.31 15.55
N LYS A 26 64.14 -0.10 14.42
CA LYS A 26 63.58 -1.45 14.23
C LYS A 26 64.62 -2.57 14.29
N ARG A 27 65.89 -2.33 13.90
CA ARG A 27 66.97 -3.32 14.06
C ARG A 27 67.36 -3.50 15.53
N ARG A 28 67.55 -2.41 16.28
CA ARG A 28 67.79 -2.48 17.74
C ARG A 28 66.66 -3.20 18.49
N MET A 29 65.42 -3.07 18.03
CA MET A 29 64.26 -3.80 18.60
C MET A 29 64.22 -5.30 18.26
N LEU A 30 65.11 -5.80 17.39
CA LEU A 30 65.22 -7.20 16.98
C LEU A 30 66.50 -7.88 17.50
N GLU A 31 67.56 -7.11 17.79
CA GLU A 31 68.88 -7.63 18.18
C GLU A 31 68.95 -8.15 19.64
N ASP A 32 67.93 -7.89 20.47
CA ASP A 32 67.95 -8.15 21.93
C ASP A 32 66.88 -9.18 22.34
N GLU A 33 66.92 -10.37 21.73
CA GLU A 33 65.91 -11.46 21.86
C GLU A 33 65.59 -11.90 23.30
N ARG A 34 66.44 -11.54 24.29
CA ARG A 34 66.27 -11.92 25.69
C ARG A 34 65.38 -10.96 26.50
N LYS A 35 64.90 -9.85 25.92
CA LYS A 35 64.00 -8.90 26.59
C LYS A 35 62.60 -8.92 25.98
N THR A 36 61.63 -9.43 26.74
CA THR A 36 60.19 -9.40 26.38
C THR A 36 59.55 -8.02 26.43
N PHE A 37 60.30 -6.98 26.84
CA PHE A 37 59.86 -5.59 26.86
C PHE A 37 60.78 -4.69 26.04
N LEU A 38 60.18 -3.81 25.25
CA LEU A 38 60.87 -2.78 24.47
C LEU A 38 61.56 -1.76 25.38
N ASP A 39 62.71 -1.24 24.94
CA ASP A 39 63.42 -0.14 25.61
C ASP A 39 62.48 1.07 25.79
N PRO A 40 62.19 1.47 27.06
CA PRO A 40 61.33 2.62 27.34
C PRO A 40 61.81 3.92 26.69
N ASN A 41 63.12 4.07 26.48
CA ASN A 41 63.71 5.26 25.86
C ASN A 41 63.32 5.36 24.38
N VAL A 42 63.34 4.25 23.64
CA VAL A 42 62.93 4.21 22.22
C VAL A 42 61.43 4.52 22.09
N ILE A 43 60.61 4.08 23.04
CA ILE A 43 59.17 4.44 23.10
C ILE A 43 59.00 5.94 23.43
N MET A 44 59.75 6.47 24.39
CA MET A 44 59.74 7.90 24.74
C MET A 44 60.17 8.79 23.58
N ASP A 45 61.26 8.45 22.89
CA ASP A 45 61.75 9.19 21.72
C ASP A 45 60.77 9.14 20.55
N ALA A 46 60.17 7.98 20.25
CA ALA A 46 59.12 7.88 19.24
C ALA A 46 57.89 8.73 19.61
N ARG A 47 57.50 8.75 20.89
CA ARG A 47 56.40 9.57 21.40
C ARG A 47 56.74 11.06 21.31
N HIS A 48 57.95 11.46 21.70
CA HIS A 48 58.43 12.85 21.62
C HIS A 48 58.56 13.31 20.16
N ARG A 49 58.94 12.42 19.23
CA ARG A 49 58.94 12.68 17.79
C ARG A 49 57.51 12.93 17.26
N ILE A 50 56.55 12.08 17.61
CA ILE A 50 55.12 12.26 17.26
C ILE A 50 54.56 13.60 17.79
N PHE A 51 55.01 14.07 18.95
CA PHE A 51 54.60 15.36 19.51
C PHE A 51 55.41 16.58 19.01
N ARG A 52 56.59 16.40 18.39
CA ARG A 52 57.41 17.49 17.84
C ARG A 52 57.31 17.64 16.32
N GLU A 53 56.91 16.61 15.58
CA GLU A 53 56.61 16.74 14.15
C GLU A 53 55.30 17.53 13.95
N ASN A 54 55.43 18.79 13.51
CA ASN A 54 54.31 19.70 13.31
C ASN A 54 53.25 19.12 12.35
N LEU A 55 52.11 18.67 12.91
CA LEU A 55 51.01 17.99 12.21
C LEU A 55 50.25 18.83 11.17
N ALA A 56 50.71 20.06 10.88
CA ALA A 56 50.05 21.02 10.00
C ALA A 56 50.32 20.79 8.49
N SER A 57 51.38 20.05 8.13
CA SER A 57 51.93 20.01 6.75
C SER A 57 51.34 18.95 5.81
N SER A 58 50.28 18.23 6.19
CA SER A 58 49.69 17.17 5.35
C SER A 58 48.16 17.19 5.35
N PRO A 59 47.50 17.59 4.23
CA PRO A 59 46.05 17.76 4.19
C PRO A 59 45.27 16.44 4.36
N ALA A 60 45.88 15.29 4.05
CA ALA A 60 45.25 13.99 4.28
C ALA A 60 45.02 13.69 5.78
N LYS A 61 45.91 14.18 6.66
CA LYS A 61 45.86 13.87 8.11
C LYS A 61 44.81 14.70 8.86
N SER A 62 44.43 15.88 8.37
CA SER A 62 43.37 16.70 8.98
C SER A 62 41.99 16.03 8.89
N SER A 63 41.72 15.34 7.77
CA SER A 63 40.50 14.55 7.55
C SER A 63 40.34 13.45 8.60
N VAL A 64 41.41 12.68 8.87
CA VAL A 64 41.41 11.60 9.87
C VAL A 64 41.15 12.14 11.29
N LEU A 65 41.71 13.30 11.64
CA LEU A 65 41.44 13.95 12.93
C LEU A 65 40.00 14.48 13.04
N ALA A 66 39.43 14.99 11.94
CA ALA A 66 38.01 15.38 11.91
C ALA A 66 37.07 14.18 12.04
N GLU A 67 37.39 13.06 11.40
CA GLU A 67 36.63 11.80 11.52
C GLU A 67 36.74 11.20 12.92
N ALA A 68 37.94 11.16 13.52
CA ALA A 68 38.13 10.71 14.90
C ALA A 68 37.30 11.55 15.90
N ARG A 69 37.31 12.89 15.76
CA ARG A 69 36.47 13.79 16.57
C ARG A 69 34.97 13.51 16.39
N ARG A 70 34.53 13.22 15.15
CA ARG A 70 33.14 12.87 14.82
C ARG A 70 32.72 11.50 15.39
N LEU A 71 33.60 10.51 15.40
CA LEU A 71 33.33 9.22 16.03
C LEU A 71 33.18 9.36 17.56
N LEU A 72 34.05 10.15 18.19
CA LEU A 72 34.05 10.38 19.64
C LEU A 72 32.80 11.16 20.10
N THR A 73 32.29 12.12 19.31
CA THR A 73 30.99 12.75 19.60
C THR A 73 29.81 11.80 19.35
N GLN A 74 29.87 10.94 18.34
CA GLN A 74 28.85 9.90 18.11
C GLN A 74 28.81 8.86 19.25
N GLU A 75 29.95 8.56 19.88
CA GLU A 75 30.04 7.66 21.03
C GLU A 75 29.42 8.29 22.29
N LYS A 76 29.79 9.53 22.63
CA LYS A 76 29.16 10.28 23.73
C LYS A 76 27.63 10.39 23.58
N MET A 77 27.13 10.55 22.36
CA MET A 77 25.69 10.57 22.08
C MET A 77 25.01 9.21 22.34
N LYS A 78 25.67 8.08 22.02
CA LYS A 78 25.16 6.74 22.36
C LYS A 78 25.16 6.52 23.88
N GLU A 79 26.22 6.93 24.56
CA GLU A 79 26.34 6.79 26.02
C GLU A 79 25.23 7.58 26.74
N LEU A 80 24.94 8.81 26.29
CA LEU A 80 23.83 9.62 26.77
C LEU A 80 22.47 8.94 26.50
N GLN A 81 22.30 8.30 25.36
CA GLN A 81 21.07 7.55 25.04
C GLN A 81 20.92 6.32 25.96
N MET A 82 21.97 5.52 26.14
CA MET A 82 21.95 4.37 27.07
C MET A 82 21.60 4.79 28.50
N LYS A 83 22.16 5.91 28.98
CA LYS A 83 21.82 6.50 30.29
C LYS A 83 20.35 6.93 30.39
N ARG A 84 19.77 7.48 29.31
CA ARG A 84 18.32 7.81 29.25
C ARG A 84 17.44 6.57 29.27
N GLU A 85 17.80 5.51 28.55
CA GLU A 85 17.07 4.24 28.52
C GLU A 85 17.14 3.51 29.87
N GLN A 86 18.32 3.48 30.51
CA GLN A 86 18.49 2.97 31.87
C GLN A 86 17.66 3.75 32.90
N ALA A 87 17.65 5.09 32.83
CA ALA A 87 16.84 5.96 33.68
C ALA A 87 15.33 5.94 33.34
N PHE A 88 14.92 5.33 32.22
CA PHE A 88 13.51 5.02 31.93
C PHE A 88 13.13 3.67 32.57
N ILE A 89 13.94 2.64 32.37
CA ILE A 89 13.73 1.31 32.98
C ILE A 89 13.68 1.40 34.51
N GLN A 90 14.58 2.17 35.14
CA GLN A 90 14.54 2.39 36.60
C GLN A 90 13.28 3.11 37.09
N ARG A 91 12.65 3.96 36.26
CA ARG A 91 11.38 4.63 36.62
C ARG A 91 10.20 3.69 36.53
N GLU A 92 10.10 2.89 35.47
CA GLU A 92 9.04 1.87 35.39
C GLU A 92 9.23 0.78 36.46
N LEU A 93 10.46 0.37 36.81
CA LEU A 93 10.70 -0.56 37.93
C LEU A 93 10.20 0.02 39.27
N ARG A 94 10.53 1.27 39.61
CA ARG A 94 10.00 1.92 40.84
C ARG A 94 8.48 2.06 40.83
N LYS A 95 7.87 2.20 39.66
CA LYS A 95 6.42 2.29 39.50
C LYS A 95 5.75 0.93 39.70
N PHE A 96 6.30 -0.15 39.12
CA PHE A 96 5.91 -1.52 39.42
C PHE A 96 6.08 -1.87 40.91
N GLU A 97 7.15 -1.42 41.54
CA GLU A 97 7.41 -1.58 42.98
C GLU A 97 6.36 -0.85 43.83
N GLN A 98 6.01 0.39 43.49
CA GLN A 98 4.92 1.14 44.13
C GLN A 98 3.54 0.49 43.90
N ASP A 99 3.28 -0.05 42.71
CA ASP A 99 2.01 -0.70 42.39
C ASP A 99 1.89 -2.08 43.05
N LEU A 100 3.01 -2.78 43.29
CA LEU A 100 3.08 -3.94 44.19
C LEU A 100 2.78 -3.54 45.64
N GLN A 101 3.41 -2.48 46.17
CA GLN A 101 3.13 -1.99 47.53
C GLN A 101 1.66 -1.55 47.73
N LYS A 102 1.00 -1.03 46.68
CA LYS A 102 -0.45 -0.70 46.70
C LYS A 102 -1.36 -1.93 46.58
N SER A 103 -0.89 -3.03 45.96
CA SER A 103 -1.71 -4.22 45.67
C SER A 103 -1.54 -5.36 46.69
N HIS A 104 -0.62 -5.23 47.66
CA HIS A 104 -0.63 -6.07 48.86
C HIS A 104 -1.97 -5.92 49.62
N PRO A 105 -2.77 -6.99 49.77
CA PRO A 105 -3.99 -6.92 50.57
C PRO A 105 -3.62 -6.70 52.04
N LYS A 106 -4.18 -5.66 52.67
CA LYS A 106 -4.08 -5.47 54.12
C LYS A 106 -4.91 -6.53 54.82
N PHE A 107 -4.32 -7.69 55.08
CA PHE A 107 -4.89 -8.75 55.91
C PHE A 107 -4.96 -8.29 57.38
N CYS A 108 -5.97 -7.49 57.69
CA CYS A 108 -6.43 -7.25 59.05
C CYS A 108 -7.29 -8.43 59.48
N GLY A 109 -6.75 -9.32 60.31
CA GLY A 109 -7.44 -10.53 60.74
C GLY A 109 -6.59 -11.38 61.69
N LEU A 110 -6.89 -11.32 62.99
CA LEU A 110 -6.29 -12.17 64.01
C LEU A 110 -6.85 -13.60 63.89
N CYS A 111 -6.10 -14.49 63.23
CA CYS A 111 -6.32 -15.94 63.27
C CYS A 111 -5.09 -16.63 63.90
N SER A 112 -5.34 -17.70 64.65
CA SER A 112 -4.42 -18.20 65.67
C SER A 112 -3.26 -19.05 65.12
N LYS A 113 -2.10 -18.94 65.78
CA LYS A 113 -1.06 -19.98 65.73
C LYS A 113 -1.61 -21.28 66.33
N LYS A 114 -1.70 -22.35 65.56
CA LYS A 114 -1.28 -23.74 65.90
C LYS A 114 -1.66 -24.74 64.79
N ASN A 115 -0.73 -25.64 64.48
CA ASN A 115 -0.86 -26.79 63.57
C ASN A 115 -1.07 -26.37 62.09
N ILE A 116 -0.38 -26.92 61.08
CA ILE A 116 -0.08 -28.32 60.78
C ILE A 116 1.26 -28.46 60.01
N ALA A 117 1.92 -29.62 60.20
CA ALA A 117 2.94 -30.28 59.37
C ALA A 117 4.12 -29.49 58.75
N SER A 118 5.33 -29.90 59.16
CA SER A 118 6.49 -30.01 58.25
C SER A 118 6.32 -31.24 57.35
N SER A 119 6.54 -31.10 56.04
CA SER A 119 6.90 -32.19 55.12
C SER A 119 7.42 -31.63 53.80
N ASP A 120 8.39 -32.31 53.19
CA ASP A 120 8.62 -32.19 51.75
C ASP A 120 7.35 -32.63 50.99
N ASP A 121 7.00 -31.95 49.89
CA ASP A 121 5.90 -32.38 49.01
C ASP A 121 6.25 -32.33 47.51
N GLU A 122 7.00 -33.36 47.08
CA GLU A 122 7.25 -33.71 45.68
C GLU A 122 5.98 -33.97 44.83
N ASN A 123 4.77 -33.98 45.43
CA ASN A 123 3.55 -34.27 44.67
C ASN A 123 3.01 -33.08 43.87
N PHE A 124 3.47 -31.84 44.10
CA PHE A 124 3.03 -30.66 43.35
C PHE A 124 3.14 -30.85 41.82
N TRP A 125 4.19 -31.52 41.35
CA TRP A 125 4.44 -31.78 39.93
C TRP A 125 3.73 -33.01 39.35
N ARG A 126 3.04 -33.85 40.15
CA ARG A 126 2.45 -35.13 39.67
C ARG A 126 1.09 -35.01 38.98
N THR A 127 0.43 -33.85 39.08
CA THR A 127 -0.98 -33.65 38.68
C THR A 127 -1.25 -33.80 37.18
N SER A 128 -0.29 -33.46 36.29
CA SER A 128 -0.44 -33.59 34.83
C SER A 128 -0.60 -35.03 34.30
N SER A 129 -0.47 -36.06 35.15
CA SER A 129 -0.53 -37.47 34.75
C SER A 129 -1.94 -38.09 34.76
N ARG A 130 -2.90 -37.56 35.55
CA ARG A 130 -4.20 -38.24 35.79
C ARG A 130 -5.21 -38.09 34.64
N VAL A 131 -5.15 -37.02 33.84
CA VAL A 131 -6.14 -36.73 32.78
C VAL A 131 -6.19 -37.85 31.71
N LYS A 132 -5.07 -38.49 31.40
CA LYS A 132 -5.02 -39.58 30.40
C LYS A 132 -5.62 -40.92 30.84
N ARG A 133 -5.95 -41.12 32.13
CA ARG A 133 -6.42 -42.42 32.64
C ARG A 133 -7.94 -42.55 32.77
N ILE A 134 -8.69 -41.46 32.56
CA ILE A 134 -10.17 -41.43 32.72
C ILE A 134 -10.91 -41.87 31.45
N LEU A 135 -10.29 -41.76 30.26
CA LEU A 135 -10.97 -42.02 28.98
C LEU A 135 -11.12 -43.52 28.61
N ILE A 136 -10.40 -44.43 29.28
CA ILE A 136 -10.33 -45.86 28.91
C ILE A 136 -11.37 -46.70 29.67
N ASN A 137 -11.75 -46.32 30.90
CA ASN A 137 -12.59 -47.15 31.77
C ASN A 137 -14.11 -46.93 31.60
N LYS A 138 -14.58 -46.56 30.39
CA LYS A 138 -16.01 -46.42 30.06
C LYS A 138 -16.56 -47.48 29.07
N ARG A 139 -15.85 -48.60 28.88
CA ARG A 139 -16.34 -49.79 28.15
C ARG A 139 -16.06 -51.10 28.90
N ARG A 140 -16.80 -51.36 30.00
CA ARG A 140 -17.12 -52.71 30.56
C ARG A 140 -17.89 -52.60 31.88
N SER A 141 -19.23 -52.60 31.83
CA SER A 141 -20.10 -52.89 32.98
C SER A 141 -21.59 -52.97 32.59
N LYS A 142 -22.13 -54.17 32.43
CA LYS A 142 -23.48 -54.60 32.85
C LYS A 142 -23.58 -56.14 32.72
N PRO A 143 -24.46 -56.81 33.49
CA PRO A 143 -24.20 -58.17 33.97
C PRO A 143 -24.75 -59.29 33.09
N ILE A 144 -24.30 -60.51 33.39
CA ILE A 144 -24.96 -61.78 33.04
C ILE A 144 -25.62 -62.30 34.31
N GLU A 145 -26.82 -62.88 34.17
CA GLU A 145 -27.44 -63.64 35.24
C GLU A 145 -27.97 -64.99 34.72
N GLN A 146 -27.84 -66.02 35.57
CA GLN A 146 -28.50 -67.33 35.50
C GLN A 146 -28.08 -68.32 34.38
N LYS A 147 -28.65 -69.53 34.48
CA LYS A 147 -28.17 -70.87 34.06
C LYS A 147 -29.33 -71.63 33.35
N PRO A 148 -29.19 -72.89 32.85
CA PRO A 148 -28.00 -73.69 32.47
C PRO A 148 -28.17 -74.47 31.11
N THR A 149 -27.22 -75.40 30.87
CA THR A 149 -27.42 -76.79 30.34
C THR A 149 -27.40 -77.16 28.83
N VAL A 150 -26.89 -78.38 28.60
CA VAL A 150 -27.25 -79.40 27.56
C VAL A 150 -26.58 -79.34 26.16
N THR A 151 -25.44 -80.07 26.09
CA THR A 151 -25.04 -81.10 25.10
C THR A 151 -24.61 -80.80 23.64
N GLN A 152 -23.40 -81.32 23.34
CA GLN A 152 -23.04 -82.25 22.24
C GLN A 152 -22.95 -81.81 20.75
N LYS A 153 -21.82 -82.23 20.14
CA LYS A 153 -21.66 -82.83 18.77
C LYS A 153 -21.95 -81.93 17.54
N LYS A 154 -21.32 -82.12 16.37
CA LYS A 154 -20.07 -82.83 15.96
C LYS A 154 -19.69 -82.39 14.51
N ASN A 155 -18.47 -82.75 14.08
CA ASN A 155 -18.05 -83.05 12.69
C ASN A 155 -17.84 -81.94 11.62
N LYS A 156 -16.62 -81.97 11.03
CA LYS A 156 -16.24 -81.98 9.58
C LYS A 156 -16.74 -80.83 8.65
N LYS A 157 -15.90 -80.09 7.90
CA LYS A 157 -14.90 -80.44 6.84
C LYS A 157 -15.50 -81.19 5.61
N PRO A 158 -15.00 -80.97 4.37
CA PRO A 158 -14.55 -79.73 3.70
C PRO A 158 -15.05 -79.71 2.21
N ILE A 159 -14.19 -79.42 1.20
CA ILE A 159 -14.40 -79.43 -0.28
C ILE A 159 -15.11 -78.12 -0.75
N ALA A 160 -14.51 -77.20 -1.53
CA ALA A 160 -13.93 -77.25 -2.91
C ALA A 160 -15.04 -77.22 -4.00
N GLU A 161 -14.87 -76.67 -5.21
CA GLU A 161 -13.68 -76.30 -6.02
C GLU A 161 -14.06 -75.30 -7.15
N VAL A 162 -13.10 -74.71 -7.91
CA VAL A 162 -13.25 -74.07 -9.27
C VAL A 162 -14.28 -72.90 -9.43
N SER A 163 -14.04 -71.73 -10.05
CA SER A 163 -12.91 -70.96 -10.65
C SER A 163 -13.43 -69.48 -10.86
N SER A 164 -13.01 -68.54 -11.73
CA SER A 164 -11.99 -68.36 -12.82
C SER A 164 -11.77 -66.83 -13.11
N ALA A 165 -11.00 -66.51 -14.15
CA ALA A 165 -11.06 -65.32 -15.03
C ALA A 165 -11.09 -63.87 -14.46
N GLU A 166 -9.89 -63.29 -14.34
CA GLU A 166 -9.42 -61.94 -14.78
C GLU A 166 -10.47 -60.85 -15.18
N SER A 167 -10.32 -59.56 -14.83
CA SER A 167 -9.09 -58.77 -15.06
C SER A 167 -9.05 -57.36 -14.41
N LYS A 168 -7.82 -56.90 -14.12
CA LYS A 168 -7.26 -55.52 -14.09
C LYS A 168 -7.82 -54.39 -13.20
N ASP A 169 -6.99 -54.08 -12.19
CA ASP A 169 -6.43 -52.74 -11.88
C ASP A 169 -7.28 -51.58 -11.34
N SER A 170 -7.22 -51.40 -10.01
CA SER A 170 -6.98 -50.08 -9.42
C SER A 170 -6.25 -50.18 -8.07
N LYS A 171 -5.10 -49.52 -7.94
CA LYS A 171 -4.26 -49.57 -6.72
C LYS A 171 -4.74 -48.63 -5.63
N ARG A 172 -4.99 -49.15 -4.43
CA ARG A 172 -4.94 -48.36 -3.17
C ARG A 172 -4.41 -49.22 -2.03
N CYS A 173 -3.21 -48.89 -1.54
CA CYS A 173 -2.55 -49.67 -0.48
C CYS A 173 -3.30 -49.55 0.86
N SER A 174 -3.50 -50.67 1.54
CA SER A 174 -3.88 -50.70 2.96
C SER A 174 -2.71 -50.25 3.83
N THR A 175 -3.02 -49.67 5.00
CA THR A 175 -2.05 -49.47 6.07
C THR A 175 -2.19 -50.64 7.02
N ASN A 176 -1.36 -51.67 6.88
CA ASN A 176 -1.39 -52.81 7.80
C ASN A 176 -0.78 -52.40 9.13
N GLU A 177 -1.56 -52.47 10.20
CA GLU A 177 -1.08 -52.26 11.57
C GLU A 177 -0.17 -53.44 11.96
N ILE A 178 1.02 -53.14 12.48
CA ILE A 178 1.96 -54.16 12.96
C ILE A 178 1.63 -54.45 14.42
N GLU A 179 1.21 -55.68 14.72
CA GLU A 179 0.99 -56.15 16.08
C GLU A 179 2.30 -56.11 16.89
N ILE A 180 2.30 -55.33 17.96
CA ILE A 180 3.46 -55.26 18.88
C ILE A 180 3.34 -56.41 19.89
N ALA A 181 4.06 -57.50 19.61
CA ALA A 181 4.23 -58.58 20.56
C ALA A 181 4.87 -58.09 21.88
N PRO A 182 4.46 -58.61 23.05
CA PRO A 182 5.03 -58.20 24.33
C PRO A 182 6.46 -58.74 24.47
N PHE A 183 7.45 -57.85 24.40
CA PHE A 183 8.86 -58.22 24.60
C PHE A 183 9.10 -58.76 26.02
N GLY A 184 9.80 -59.90 26.09
CA GLY A 184 10.17 -60.53 27.36
C GLY A 184 11.18 -59.69 28.16
N ASN A 185 11.20 -59.92 29.48
CA ASN A 185 12.09 -59.23 30.41
C ASN A 185 13.56 -59.63 30.21
N ILE A 186 14.27 -58.95 29.30
CA ILE A 186 15.71 -59.16 29.12
C ILE A 186 16.45 -58.61 30.34
N LYS A 187 16.90 -59.50 31.22
CA LYS A 187 17.65 -59.18 32.44
C LYS A 187 19.12 -58.87 32.12
N VAL A 188 19.37 -57.76 31.42
CA VAL A 188 20.71 -57.44 30.89
C VAL A 188 21.70 -57.13 32.01
N THR A 189 22.60 -58.07 32.30
CA THR A 189 23.76 -57.85 33.19
C THR A 189 24.88 -57.12 32.46
N ILE A 190 24.67 -55.84 32.13
CA ILE A 190 25.72 -54.98 31.56
C ILE A 190 26.79 -54.76 32.65
N LYS A 191 27.90 -55.49 32.55
CA LYS A 191 29.11 -55.29 33.35
C LYS A 191 30.11 -54.32 32.69
N ASP A 192 29.68 -53.57 31.68
CA ASP A 192 30.48 -52.53 31.06
C ASP A 192 30.73 -51.41 32.09
N LYS A 193 31.98 -51.30 32.54
CA LYS A 193 32.40 -50.17 33.39
C LYS A 193 32.09 -48.87 32.65
N PRO A 194 31.36 -47.90 33.24
CA PRO A 194 31.26 -46.58 32.64
C PRO A 194 32.68 -46.00 32.57
N ASN A 195 33.09 -45.57 31.38
CA ASN A 195 34.42 -44.98 31.20
C ASN A 195 34.51 -43.73 32.09
N TYR A 196 35.52 -43.68 32.96
CA TYR A 196 35.60 -42.70 34.05
C TYR A 196 36.19 -41.38 33.52
N GLU A 197 35.43 -40.71 32.64
CA GLU A 197 35.63 -39.28 32.35
C GLU A 197 35.69 -38.55 33.69
N SER A 198 36.81 -37.90 33.99
CA SER A 198 36.93 -37.16 35.26
C SER A 198 35.87 -36.06 35.33
N GLU A 199 35.43 -35.70 36.54
CA GLU A 199 34.45 -34.63 36.70
C GLU A 199 34.96 -33.30 36.10
N GLU A 200 36.28 -33.10 36.10
CA GLU A 200 36.98 -32.01 35.42
C GLU A 200 36.79 -32.03 33.89
N GLN A 201 36.85 -33.20 33.24
CA GLN A 201 36.57 -33.31 31.80
C GLN A 201 35.11 -32.93 31.49
N ARG A 202 34.17 -33.38 32.33
CA ARG A 202 32.75 -33.02 32.21
C ARG A 202 32.49 -31.53 32.46
N LEU A 203 33.14 -30.95 33.48
CA LEU A 203 33.11 -29.52 33.75
C LEU A 203 33.69 -28.71 32.59
N ASN A 204 34.84 -29.09 32.05
CA ASN A 204 35.46 -28.42 30.90
C ASN A 204 34.56 -28.48 29.65
N ILE A 205 33.94 -29.63 29.37
CA ILE A 205 32.96 -29.79 28.27
C ILE A 205 31.74 -28.88 28.50
N LEU A 206 31.20 -28.82 29.73
CA LEU A 206 30.08 -27.93 30.09
C LEU A 206 30.45 -26.44 29.95
N ILE A 207 31.63 -26.04 30.41
CA ILE A 207 32.17 -24.67 30.26
C ILE A 207 32.25 -24.30 28.77
N LEU A 208 32.77 -25.20 27.92
CA LEU A 208 32.85 -24.99 26.47
C LEU A 208 31.45 -24.81 25.84
N TYR A 209 30.46 -25.62 26.24
CA TYR A 209 29.07 -25.44 25.80
C TYR A 209 28.46 -24.12 26.29
N PHE A 210 28.73 -23.70 27.53
CA PHE A 210 28.28 -22.40 28.06
C PHE A 210 28.94 -21.22 27.33
N GLU A 211 30.21 -21.31 26.94
CA GLU A 211 30.89 -20.32 26.11
C GLU A 211 30.27 -20.22 24.71
N VAL A 212 29.99 -21.35 24.06
CA VAL A 212 29.30 -21.42 22.76
C VAL A 212 27.89 -20.83 22.85
N LEU A 213 27.12 -21.13 23.90
CA LEU A 213 25.82 -20.52 24.17
C LEU A 213 25.94 -19.01 24.41
N ARG A 214 26.93 -18.56 25.19
CA ARG A 214 27.21 -17.13 25.46
C ARG A 214 27.69 -16.39 24.21
N LYS A 215 28.34 -17.06 23.26
CA LYS A 215 28.67 -16.51 21.93
C LYS A 215 27.43 -16.39 21.05
N ASN A 216 26.67 -17.47 20.89
CA ASN A 216 25.41 -17.50 20.14
C ASN A 216 24.40 -16.43 20.64
N ALA A 217 24.29 -16.25 21.97
CA ALA A 217 23.45 -15.19 22.56
C ALA A 217 23.90 -13.76 22.17
N ARG A 218 25.21 -13.51 22.05
CA ARG A 218 25.77 -12.23 21.58
C ARG A 218 25.54 -12.03 20.08
N ASP A 219 25.73 -13.06 19.28
CA ASP A 219 25.52 -12.99 17.83
C ASP A 219 24.03 -12.85 17.47
N LYS A 220 23.13 -13.50 18.22
CA LYS A 220 21.68 -13.30 18.10
C LYS A 220 21.25 -11.86 18.43
N ARG A 221 21.86 -11.21 19.44
CA ARG A 221 21.64 -9.77 19.72
C ARG A 221 22.11 -8.90 18.56
N ARG A 222 23.32 -9.15 18.03
CA ARG A 222 23.86 -8.45 16.85
C ARG A 222 22.94 -8.58 15.62
N LEU A 223 22.36 -9.75 15.38
CA LEU A 223 21.40 -9.96 14.28
C LEU A 223 20.12 -9.12 14.46
N TYR A 224 19.60 -8.98 15.68
CA TYR A 224 18.48 -8.06 15.95
C TYR A 224 18.88 -6.59 15.75
N GLU A 225 20.07 -6.16 16.20
CA GLU A 225 20.59 -4.80 15.96
C GLU A 225 20.78 -4.49 14.46
N ILE A 226 21.26 -5.45 13.68
CA ILE A 226 21.40 -5.31 12.23
C ILE A 226 20.02 -5.22 11.57
N THR A 227 19.09 -6.09 11.97
CA THR A 227 17.72 -6.11 11.43
C THR A 227 16.98 -4.80 11.71
N THR A 228 17.05 -4.28 12.95
CA THR A 228 16.43 -2.99 13.31
C THR A 228 17.09 -1.82 12.59
N ARG A 229 18.43 -1.79 12.46
CA ARG A 229 19.12 -0.77 11.64
C ARG A 229 18.67 -0.80 10.17
N ILE A 230 18.53 -1.98 9.56
CA ILE A 230 18.04 -2.13 8.18
C ILE A 230 16.60 -1.59 8.07
N GLN A 231 15.71 -1.95 8.98
CA GLN A 231 14.34 -1.42 9.03
C GLN A 231 14.32 0.11 9.21
N THR A 232 15.17 0.67 10.08
CA THR A 232 15.29 2.12 10.27
C THR A 232 15.77 2.82 8.98
N ILE A 233 16.78 2.26 8.29
CA ILE A 233 17.29 2.79 7.02
C ILE A 233 16.20 2.73 5.93
N LEU A 234 15.44 1.63 5.84
CA LEU A 234 14.34 1.50 4.88
C LEU A 234 13.21 2.50 5.16
N SER A 235 12.84 2.71 6.43
CA SER A 235 11.86 3.72 6.84
C SER A 235 12.35 5.14 6.54
N GLN A 236 13.63 5.45 6.80
CA GLN A 236 14.24 6.73 6.41
C GLN A 236 14.27 6.94 4.89
N ARG A 237 14.55 5.89 4.10
CA ARG A 237 14.49 5.94 2.62
C ARG A 237 13.07 6.21 2.12
N LYS A 238 12.06 5.52 2.68
CA LYS A 238 10.63 5.77 2.37
C LYS A 238 10.22 7.19 2.75
N LEU A 239 10.60 7.67 3.94
CA LEU A 239 10.33 9.05 4.37
C LEU A 239 10.99 10.09 3.45
N LYS A 240 12.26 9.89 3.06
CA LYS A 240 12.94 10.74 2.07
C LYS A 240 12.23 10.74 0.71
N LEU A 241 11.72 9.60 0.25
CA LEU A 241 10.93 9.49 -0.98
C LEU A 241 9.61 10.27 -0.88
N TYR A 242 8.85 10.12 0.21
CA TYR A 242 7.62 10.89 0.43
C TYR A 242 7.88 12.40 0.55
N ILE A 243 8.96 12.82 1.23
CA ILE A 243 9.38 14.22 1.29
C ILE A 243 9.78 14.74 -0.09
N HIS A 244 10.44 13.93 -0.93
CA HIS A 244 10.77 14.30 -2.30
C HIS A 244 9.51 14.44 -3.18
N ILE A 245 8.58 13.48 -3.12
CA ILE A 245 7.29 13.54 -3.82
C ILE A 245 6.48 14.77 -3.38
N TRP A 246 6.43 15.06 -2.08
CA TRP A 246 5.79 16.27 -1.54
C TRP A 246 6.48 17.55 -2.04
N LYS A 247 7.81 17.62 -2.01
CA LYS A 247 8.56 18.77 -2.58
C LYS A 247 8.32 18.94 -4.08
N MET A 248 8.21 17.87 -4.85
CA MET A 248 7.88 17.92 -6.28
C MET A 248 6.43 18.37 -6.51
N HIS A 249 5.48 17.91 -5.70
CA HIS A 249 4.10 18.37 -5.78
C HIS A 249 3.96 19.85 -5.39
N VAL A 250 4.63 20.30 -4.31
CA VAL A 250 4.67 21.72 -3.92
C VAL A 250 5.34 22.57 -5.00
N LYS A 251 6.42 22.10 -5.63
CA LYS A 251 7.01 22.77 -6.81
C LYS A 251 6.04 22.85 -7.98
N LYS A 252 5.32 21.76 -8.29
CA LYS A 252 4.33 21.73 -9.38
C LYS A 252 3.17 22.70 -9.11
N VAL A 253 2.61 22.69 -7.91
CA VAL A 253 1.54 23.62 -7.49
C VAL A 253 2.03 25.08 -7.42
N LYS A 254 3.31 25.32 -7.13
CA LYS A 254 3.91 26.66 -7.23
C LYS A 254 4.03 27.10 -8.69
N ALA A 255 4.57 26.26 -9.56
CA ALA A 255 4.65 26.53 -11.00
C ALA A 255 3.27 26.70 -11.67
N GLU A 256 2.27 25.90 -11.28
CA GLU A 256 0.87 26.04 -11.72
C GLU A 256 0.24 27.36 -11.24
N ARG A 257 0.62 27.87 -10.07
CA ARG A 257 0.22 29.20 -9.58
C ARG A 257 0.96 30.33 -10.27
N GLU A 258 2.21 30.12 -10.64
CA GLU A 258 3.03 31.08 -11.39
C GLU A 258 2.50 31.20 -12.82
N GLN A 259 2.21 30.08 -13.49
CA GLN A 259 1.51 30.06 -14.79
C GLN A 259 0.07 30.61 -14.72
N ALA A 260 -0.63 30.43 -13.60
CA ALA A 260 -1.95 31.07 -13.40
C ALA A 260 -1.85 32.57 -13.06
N ALA A 261 -0.68 33.04 -12.61
CA ALA A 261 -0.38 34.47 -12.48
C ALA A 261 0.06 35.07 -13.83
N GLU A 262 0.75 34.31 -14.68
CA GLU A 262 1.01 34.59 -16.10
C GLU A 262 -0.28 34.42 -16.95
N ASN A 263 -1.38 35.03 -16.48
CA ASN A 263 -2.64 35.06 -17.22
C ASN A 263 -2.41 35.82 -18.55
N PRO A 264 -2.79 35.25 -19.72
CA PRO A 264 -2.53 35.86 -21.03
C PRO A 264 -3.33 37.13 -21.29
N ASP A 265 -4.15 37.56 -20.32
CA ASP A 265 -4.86 38.83 -20.34
C ASP A 265 -4.11 39.96 -19.63
N ILE A 266 -3.07 39.70 -18.83
CA ILE A 266 -2.27 40.78 -18.21
C ILE A 266 -1.55 41.62 -19.28
N PRO A 267 -0.82 41.05 -20.26
CA PRO A 267 -0.20 41.85 -21.33
C PRO A 267 -1.23 42.58 -22.20
N LYS A 268 -2.44 42.02 -22.34
CA LYS A 268 -3.55 42.68 -23.06
C LYS A 268 -4.11 43.85 -22.26
N ILE A 269 -4.24 43.73 -20.95
CA ILE A 269 -4.66 44.81 -20.05
C ILE A 269 -3.59 45.90 -20.03
N GLU A 270 -2.30 45.57 -20.04
CA GLU A 270 -1.22 46.55 -20.14
C GLU A 270 -1.24 47.28 -21.50
N MET A 271 -1.32 46.57 -22.63
CA MET A 271 -1.51 47.21 -23.94
C MET A 271 -2.78 48.06 -24.03
N LEU A 272 -3.88 47.65 -23.37
CA LEU A 272 -5.14 48.39 -23.37
C LEU A 272 -5.06 49.63 -22.45
N VAL A 273 -4.31 49.55 -21.34
CA VAL A 273 -3.98 50.70 -20.48
C VAL A 273 -3.05 51.67 -21.21
N ASP A 274 -2.08 51.18 -21.99
CA ASP A 274 -1.13 52.03 -22.71
C ASP A 274 -1.75 52.69 -23.95
N THR A 275 -2.61 51.99 -24.70
CA THR A 275 -3.43 52.65 -25.74
C THR A 275 -4.43 53.66 -25.14
N ILE A 276 -4.99 53.42 -23.95
CA ILE A 276 -5.75 54.46 -23.23
C ILE A 276 -4.86 55.66 -22.85
N LYS A 277 -3.60 55.45 -22.44
CA LYS A 277 -2.65 56.55 -22.18
C LYS A 277 -2.28 57.31 -23.46
N GLU A 278 -2.15 56.64 -24.60
CA GLU A 278 -1.89 57.29 -25.90
C GLU A 278 -3.09 58.13 -26.35
N VAL A 279 -4.30 57.57 -26.36
CA VAL A 279 -5.53 58.34 -26.64
C VAL A 279 -5.70 59.51 -25.66
N GLN A 280 -5.34 59.35 -24.38
CA GLN A 280 -5.31 60.48 -23.43
C GLN A 280 -4.18 61.51 -23.70
N LYS A 281 -3.06 61.13 -24.32
CA LYS A 281 -2.02 62.08 -24.77
C LYS A 281 -2.50 62.84 -26.00
N GLU A 282 -3.09 62.16 -26.99
CA GLU A 282 -3.65 62.79 -28.19
C GLU A 282 -4.77 63.79 -27.83
N LEU A 283 -5.71 63.39 -26.96
CA LEU A 283 -6.76 64.29 -26.48
C LEU A 283 -6.22 65.49 -25.69
N LYS A 284 -5.06 65.38 -25.03
CA LYS A 284 -4.39 66.50 -24.34
C LYS A 284 -3.61 67.40 -25.30
N LEU A 285 -2.98 66.84 -26.34
CA LEU A 285 -2.35 67.60 -27.43
C LEU A 285 -3.39 68.44 -28.19
N ASN A 286 -4.53 67.84 -28.53
CA ASN A 286 -5.58 68.49 -29.32
C ASN A 286 -6.37 69.58 -28.58
N HIS A 287 -6.21 69.74 -27.27
CA HIS A 287 -6.92 70.76 -26.47
C HIS A 287 -6.06 71.96 -26.04
N SER A 288 -4.77 72.01 -26.37
CA SER A 288 -3.85 73.06 -25.93
C SER A 288 -3.71 74.22 -26.92
N ILE A 289 -4.81 74.95 -27.19
CA ILE A 289 -4.76 76.25 -27.90
C ILE A 289 -5.38 77.36 -27.06
N LYS A 290 -4.51 78.30 -26.67
CA LYS A 290 -4.76 79.65 -26.09
C LYS A 290 -5.21 79.71 -24.60
N PRO A 291 -4.88 80.82 -23.90
CA PRO A 291 -4.28 80.68 -22.56
C PRO A 291 -4.77 81.69 -21.50
N LYS A 292 -4.08 81.67 -20.34
CA LYS A 292 -3.95 82.78 -19.35
C LYS A 292 -5.20 83.12 -18.51
N ASP A 293 -5.08 83.74 -17.33
CA ASP A 293 -3.92 84.34 -16.63
C ASP A 293 -3.90 84.02 -15.12
N SER A 294 -2.68 84.00 -14.54
CA SER A 294 -2.30 84.40 -13.16
C SER A 294 -2.83 83.66 -11.88
N PRO A 295 -2.13 83.80 -10.72
CA PRO A 295 -2.26 82.87 -9.59
C PRO A 295 -2.58 83.52 -8.22
N SER A 296 -2.89 82.70 -7.19
CA SER A 296 -2.54 83.01 -5.79
C SER A 296 -2.46 81.75 -4.91
N ASN A 297 -1.60 81.81 -3.88
CA ASN A 297 -1.32 80.71 -2.95
C ASN A 297 -2.32 80.67 -1.78
N SER A 298 -2.54 79.50 -1.15
CA SER A 298 -2.26 79.34 0.30
C SER A 298 -2.46 77.91 0.86
N ARG A 299 -1.38 77.41 1.47
CA ARG A 299 -1.26 76.69 2.77
C ARG A 299 -2.18 75.51 3.14
N ASP A 300 -1.49 74.46 3.58
CA ASP A 300 -1.87 73.30 4.41
C ASP A 300 -2.56 73.62 5.77
N PRO A 301 -3.03 72.63 6.58
CA PRO A 301 -3.40 71.22 6.31
C PRO A 301 -4.76 70.79 6.95
N GLU A 302 -4.97 69.47 7.07
CA GLU A 302 -5.85 68.75 8.02
C GLU A 302 -7.38 68.96 8.00
N SER A 303 -8.08 67.94 7.49
CA SER A 303 -9.19 67.32 8.24
C SER A 303 -9.40 65.86 7.80
N LEU A 304 -9.80 64.99 8.73
CA LEU A 304 -10.13 63.59 8.42
C LEU A 304 -11.56 63.50 7.88
N GLU A 305 -11.79 62.68 6.85
CA GLU A 305 -12.92 61.73 6.95
C GLU A 305 -12.77 60.45 6.10
N LYS A 306 -13.41 59.37 6.56
CA LYS A 306 -13.16 57.99 6.10
C LYS A 306 -14.22 57.50 5.09
N LYS A 307 -14.11 57.88 3.82
CA LYS A 307 -14.92 57.24 2.75
C LYS A 307 -14.26 55.98 2.19
N LYS A 308 -14.69 54.83 2.73
CA LYS A 308 -14.37 53.50 2.19
C LYS A 308 -14.95 53.35 0.78
N PHE A 309 -14.10 53.22 -0.25
CA PHE A 309 -14.56 52.71 -1.55
C PHE A 309 -14.90 51.22 -1.42
N PRO A 310 -16.13 50.78 -1.77
CA PRO A 310 -16.45 49.36 -1.78
C PRO A 310 -15.75 48.68 -2.97
N SER A 311 -14.80 47.80 -2.68
CA SER A 311 -14.14 46.96 -3.68
C SER A 311 -15.18 46.09 -4.39
N LYS A 312 -15.46 46.37 -5.67
CA LYS A 312 -16.29 45.50 -6.52
C LYS A 312 -15.68 44.10 -6.55
N PRO A 313 -16.43 43.02 -6.22
CA PRO A 313 -15.94 41.67 -6.43
C PRO A 313 -15.66 41.42 -7.91
N PHE A 314 -14.56 40.74 -8.21
CA PHE A 314 -14.30 40.19 -9.54
C PHE A 314 -15.25 39.00 -9.76
N ILE A 315 -16.44 39.29 -10.27
CA ILE A 315 -17.44 38.27 -10.61
C ILE A 315 -16.98 37.60 -11.91
N VAL A 316 -16.36 36.43 -11.78
CA VAL A 316 -16.25 35.48 -12.89
C VAL A 316 -17.68 35.14 -13.31
N GLU A 317 -18.09 35.55 -14.51
CA GLU A 317 -19.48 35.37 -14.95
C GLU A 317 -19.85 33.88 -14.97
N SER A 318 -20.96 33.55 -14.32
CA SER A 318 -21.46 32.18 -14.27
C SER A 318 -21.81 31.69 -15.69
N PRO A 319 -21.61 30.40 -16.03
CA PRO A 319 -22.16 29.80 -17.25
C PRO A 319 -23.67 30.06 -17.47
N THR A 320 -24.42 30.35 -16.40
CA THR A 320 -25.83 30.78 -16.50
C THR A 320 -26.01 32.20 -17.05
N GLN A 321 -25.07 33.13 -16.82
CA GLN A 321 -25.09 34.49 -17.41
C GLN A 321 -24.79 34.43 -18.91
N TYR A 322 -23.79 33.66 -19.34
CA TYR A 322 -23.53 33.43 -20.76
C TYR A 322 -24.75 32.83 -21.48
N ARG A 323 -25.42 31.84 -20.88
CA ARG A 323 -26.65 31.27 -21.44
C ARG A 323 -27.81 32.28 -21.48
N LEU A 324 -27.97 33.11 -20.45
CA LEU A 324 -28.98 34.17 -20.41
C LEU A 324 -28.72 35.26 -21.47
N ASN A 325 -27.46 35.66 -21.66
CA ASN A 325 -27.09 36.67 -22.66
C ASN A 325 -27.22 36.12 -24.10
N ALA A 326 -26.88 34.85 -24.33
CA ALA A 326 -27.18 34.16 -25.59
C ALA A 326 -28.69 34.10 -25.86
N GLN A 327 -29.52 33.78 -24.85
CA GLN A 327 -30.98 33.81 -24.98
C GLN A 327 -31.53 35.22 -25.28
N LYS A 328 -31.00 36.28 -24.64
CA LYS A 328 -31.36 37.67 -24.96
C LYS A 328 -31.05 38.02 -26.42
N GLU A 329 -29.88 37.64 -26.94
CA GLU A 329 -29.50 37.95 -28.33
C GLU A 329 -30.29 37.13 -29.36
N ILE A 330 -30.66 35.88 -29.04
CA ILE A 330 -31.62 35.09 -29.84
C ILE A 330 -32.98 35.81 -29.88
N ILE A 331 -33.49 36.27 -28.74
CA ILE A 331 -34.75 37.03 -28.67
C ILE A 331 -34.64 38.36 -29.44
N ARG A 332 -33.49 39.05 -29.39
CA ARG A 332 -33.25 40.28 -30.17
C ARG A 332 -33.31 40.01 -31.67
N LYS A 333 -32.65 38.94 -32.14
CA LYS A 333 -32.68 38.50 -33.55
C LYS A 333 -34.08 38.06 -34.00
N GLN A 334 -34.84 37.36 -33.15
CA GLN A 334 -36.24 37.01 -33.42
C GLN A 334 -37.15 38.24 -33.51
N ARG A 335 -36.96 39.24 -32.62
CA ARG A 335 -37.69 40.51 -32.68
C ARG A 335 -37.38 41.33 -33.94
N MET A 336 -36.13 41.35 -34.38
CA MET A 336 -35.76 42.01 -35.66
C MET A 336 -36.44 41.32 -36.84
N LYS A 337 -36.41 39.97 -36.92
CA LYS A 337 -37.13 39.22 -37.96
C LYS A 337 -38.65 39.43 -37.95
N LEU A 338 -39.27 39.55 -36.77
CA LEU A 338 -40.70 39.88 -36.67
C LEU A 338 -40.99 41.33 -37.11
N ALA A 339 -40.09 42.28 -36.87
CA ALA A 339 -40.22 43.65 -37.38
C ALA A 339 -40.06 43.71 -38.91
N GLU A 340 -39.11 42.95 -39.47
CA GLU A 340 -38.95 42.78 -40.92
C GLU A 340 -40.20 42.16 -41.57
N GLN A 341 -40.74 41.08 -40.96
CA GLN A 341 -41.99 40.46 -41.42
C GLN A 341 -43.19 41.40 -41.33
N ASN A 342 -43.32 42.18 -40.25
CA ASN A 342 -44.39 43.18 -40.12
C ASN A 342 -44.25 44.28 -41.18
N LYS A 343 -43.04 44.77 -41.47
CA LYS A 343 -42.79 45.74 -42.54
C LYS A 343 -43.17 45.19 -43.91
N ILE A 344 -42.86 43.92 -44.20
CA ILE A 344 -43.27 43.26 -45.44
C ILE A 344 -44.81 43.12 -45.50
N ILE A 345 -45.48 42.83 -44.39
CA ILE A 345 -46.95 42.80 -44.31
C ILE A 345 -47.57 44.19 -44.53
N GLU A 346 -46.94 45.26 -44.02
CA GLU A 346 -47.35 46.64 -44.27
C GLU A 346 -47.14 47.05 -45.74
N GLU A 347 -46.01 46.71 -46.34
CA GLU A 347 -45.74 46.94 -47.77
C GLU A 347 -46.71 46.16 -48.68
N LEU A 348 -47.05 44.91 -48.31
CA LEU A 348 -48.06 44.11 -49.04
C LEU A 348 -49.47 44.68 -48.88
N LYS A 349 -49.85 45.16 -47.69
CA LYS A 349 -51.13 45.87 -47.47
C LYS A 349 -51.19 47.17 -48.26
N LEU A 350 -50.11 47.94 -48.28
CA LEU A 350 -50.03 49.18 -49.08
C LEU A 350 -50.16 48.88 -50.58
N LYS A 351 -49.53 47.82 -51.09
CA LYS A 351 -49.75 47.35 -52.48
C LYS A 351 -51.20 46.93 -52.71
N GLN A 352 -51.80 46.15 -51.82
CA GLN A 352 -53.19 45.70 -51.94
C GLN A 352 -54.19 46.88 -51.92
N VAL A 353 -53.93 47.91 -51.12
CA VAL A 353 -54.69 49.17 -51.10
C VAL A 353 -54.45 49.98 -52.37
N GLN A 354 -53.21 50.06 -52.86
CA GLN A 354 -52.89 50.76 -54.12
C GLN A 354 -53.59 50.10 -55.32
N GLU A 355 -53.59 48.76 -55.39
CA GLU A 355 -54.33 48.01 -56.40
C GLU A 355 -55.85 48.14 -56.26
N ALA A 356 -56.37 48.24 -55.04
CA ALA A 356 -57.80 48.51 -54.82
C ALA A 356 -58.17 49.94 -55.28
N ILE A 357 -57.26 50.90 -55.09
CA ILE A 357 -57.42 52.26 -55.63
C ILE A 357 -57.37 52.25 -57.16
N THR A 358 -56.43 51.55 -57.80
CA THR A 358 -56.41 51.46 -59.28
C THR A 358 -57.63 50.71 -59.82
N ARG A 359 -58.02 49.58 -59.21
CA ARG A 359 -59.23 48.83 -59.61
C ARG A 359 -60.50 49.66 -59.45
N SER A 360 -60.69 50.37 -58.33
CA SER A 360 -61.84 51.28 -58.17
C SER A 360 -61.80 52.48 -59.14
N GLY A 361 -60.61 52.94 -59.53
CA GLY A 361 -60.41 53.94 -60.60
C GLY A 361 -60.78 53.40 -61.98
N GLU A 362 -60.39 52.16 -62.29
CA GLU A 362 -60.73 51.47 -63.54
C GLU A 362 -62.23 51.14 -63.59
N GLU A 363 -62.82 50.66 -62.50
CA GLU A 363 -64.25 50.41 -62.34
C GLU A 363 -65.07 51.70 -62.51
N THR A 364 -64.70 52.81 -61.86
CA THR A 364 -65.39 54.09 -62.04
C THR A 364 -65.19 54.68 -63.44
N VAL A 365 -64.03 54.49 -64.07
CA VAL A 365 -63.81 54.85 -65.48
C VAL A 365 -64.59 53.95 -66.44
N ASN A 366 -64.78 52.67 -66.13
CA ASN A 366 -65.56 51.74 -66.96
C ASN A 366 -67.07 52.00 -66.81
N VAL A 367 -67.59 52.22 -65.60
CA VAL A 367 -68.97 52.70 -65.38
C VAL A 367 -69.20 54.06 -66.07
N ALA A 368 -68.21 54.94 -66.10
CA ALA A 368 -68.27 56.19 -66.87
C ALA A 368 -68.25 55.97 -68.39
N ARG A 369 -67.63 54.89 -68.90
CA ARG A 369 -67.71 54.50 -70.32
C ARG A 369 -69.06 53.86 -70.64
N GLU A 370 -69.56 52.96 -69.80
CA GLU A 370 -70.82 52.23 -69.97
C GLU A 370 -72.01 53.21 -69.99
N THR A 371 -72.05 54.14 -69.03
CA THR A 371 -73.04 55.23 -69.02
C THR A 371 -72.88 56.15 -70.24
N LEU A 372 -71.67 56.38 -70.75
CA LEU A 372 -71.43 57.15 -71.98
C LEU A 372 -71.86 56.39 -73.25
N THR A 373 -71.83 55.04 -73.26
CA THR A 373 -72.34 54.20 -74.37
C THR A 373 -73.85 54.01 -74.38
N HIS A 374 -74.54 54.24 -73.26
CA HIS A 374 -76.01 54.21 -73.18
C HIS A 374 -76.69 55.60 -73.17
N CYS A 375 -75.93 56.70 -73.31
CA CYS A 375 -76.50 58.04 -73.45
C CYS A 375 -76.80 58.41 -74.91
N GLY A 376 -78.09 58.64 -75.22
CA GLY A 376 -78.54 59.16 -76.52
C GLY A 376 -77.96 60.54 -76.87
N GLN A 377 -77.94 60.87 -78.16
CA GLN A 377 -77.24 62.05 -78.71
C GLN A 377 -77.68 63.39 -78.09
N GLN A 378 -78.93 63.50 -77.63
CA GLN A 378 -79.48 64.70 -77.00
C GLN A 378 -78.89 64.94 -75.60
N THR A 379 -78.84 63.90 -74.76
CA THR A 379 -78.21 63.94 -73.42
C THR A 379 -76.72 64.22 -73.50
N ARG A 380 -76.05 63.70 -74.54
CA ARG A 380 -74.61 63.89 -74.79
C ARG A 380 -74.23 65.36 -75.03
N ARG A 381 -75.16 66.20 -75.49
CA ARG A 381 -74.96 67.67 -75.59
C ARG A 381 -75.17 68.37 -74.24
N SER A 382 -76.20 68.01 -73.48
CA SER A 382 -76.44 68.57 -72.14
C SER A 382 -75.30 68.27 -71.15
N LEU A 383 -74.69 67.08 -71.23
CA LEU A 383 -73.56 66.72 -70.37
C LEU A 383 -72.31 67.58 -70.67
N ILE A 384 -72.03 67.87 -71.95
CA ILE A 384 -70.97 68.80 -72.36
C ILE A 384 -71.25 70.23 -71.85
N GLN A 385 -72.51 70.63 -71.73
CA GLN A 385 -72.90 71.94 -71.20
C GLN A 385 -72.82 72.00 -69.66
N LEU A 386 -73.20 70.94 -68.95
CA LEU A 386 -72.99 70.81 -67.50
C LEU A 386 -71.49 70.79 -67.13
N MET A 387 -70.65 70.10 -67.91
CA MET A 387 -69.18 70.13 -67.72
C MET A 387 -68.56 71.51 -68.01
N ARG A 388 -69.26 72.41 -68.72
CA ARG A 388 -68.87 73.84 -68.85
C ARG A 388 -69.35 74.69 -67.66
N GLN A 389 -70.50 74.35 -67.06
CA GLN A 389 -71.02 75.06 -65.87
C GLN A 389 -70.35 74.60 -64.57
N ALA A 390 -69.85 73.37 -64.50
CA ALA A 390 -69.21 72.77 -63.32
C ALA A 390 -67.70 73.12 -63.15
N GLY A 391 -67.22 74.23 -63.72
CA GLY A 391 -65.99 74.88 -63.25
C GLY A 391 -64.64 74.44 -63.85
N TYR A 392 -64.59 73.74 -64.99
CA TYR A 392 -63.33 73.48 -65.71
C TYR A 392 -63.12 74.42 -66.92
N ARG A 393 -62.21 75.39 -66.81
CA ARG A 393 -61.21 75.83 -67.82
C ARG A 393 -60.20 76.82 -67.18
N HIS A 394 -59.15 77.18 -67.93
CA HIS A 394 -57.95 77.87 -67.40
C HIS A 394 -58.15 79.34 -66.98
N LYS A 395 -57.20 79.82 -66.16
CA LYS A 395 -56.99 81.24 -65.81
C LYS A 395 -56.04 81.91 -66.82
N SER A 396 -56.44 83.02 -67.42
CA SER A 396 -55.57 84.20 -67.70
C SER A 396 -56.34 85.34 -68.39
N LEU A 397 -55.78 86.57 -68.30
CA LEU A 397 -56.11 87.79 -69.09
C LEU A 397 -57.43 88.56 -68.82
N ILE A 398 -57.44 89.31 -67.71
CA ILE A 398 -57.49 90.80 -67.66
C ILE A 398 -58.37 91.56 -68.69
N ALA A 399 -59.37 92.32 -68.21
CA ALA A 399 -59.61 93.77 -68.49
C ALA A 399 -60.91 94.29 -67.80
N PRO A 400 -60.99 95.55 -67.29
CA PRO A 400 -62.18 96.06 -66.59
C PRO A 400 -62.95 97.21 -67.26
N VAL A 401 -64.26 97.27 -66.96
CA VAL A 401 -65.14 98.45 -66.70
C VAL A 401 -65.04 99.71 -67.59
N GLN A 402 -66.16 100.09 -68.23
CA GLN A 402 -66.70 101.46 -68.21
C GLN A 402 -68.22 101.51 -68.49
N VAL A 403 -68.93 102.53 -67.96
CA VAL A 403 -70.33 102.87 -68.29
C VAL A 403 -70.54 104.40 -68.24
N PRO A 404 -70.87 105.07 -69.36
CA PRO A 404 -71.24 106.49 -69.39
C PRO A 404 -72.73 106.74 -69.06
N SER A 405 -73.04 107.95 -68.56
CA SER A 405 -74.38 108.40 -68.14
C SER A 405 -75.00 109.42 -69.13
N PRO A 406 -76.34 109.48 -69.32
CA PRO A 406 -76.98 110.27 -70.40
C PRO A 406 -77.53 111.66 -69.97
N PRO A 407 -77.79 112.60 -70.90
CA PRO A 407 -78.33 113.93 -70.59
C PRO A 407 -79.82 114.19 -70.94
N LYS A 408 -80.55 114.70 -69.93
CA LYS A 408 -81.53 115.82 -69.99
C LYS A 408 -82.76 115.77 -70.93
N PHE A 409 -83.83 115.10 -70.47
CA PHE A 409 -85.25 115.51 -70.70
C PHE A 409 -86.09 115.56 -69.39
N LEU A 410 -85.47 115.26 -68.25
CA LEU A 410 -86.13 114.79 -67.02
C LEU A 410 -87.20 115.71 -66.39
N ALA A 411 -87.11 117.03 -66.56
CA ALA A 411 -87.99 118.01 -65.88
C ALA A 411 -89.49 117.86 -66.19
N ARG A 412 -89.89 117.17 -67.28
CA ARG A 412 -91.30 116.89 -67.63
C ARG A 412 -91.72 115.43 -67.40
N MET A 413 -90.81 114.61 -66.86
CA MET A 413 -91.05 113.22 -66.46
C MET A 413 -91.35 113.12 -64.96
N GLU A 414 -90.73 113.96 -64.14
CA GLU A 414 -90.74 113.93 -62.67
C GLU A 414 -92.17 113.95 -62.08
N ALA A 415 -92.99 114.92 -62.46
CA ALA A 415 -94.40 115.03 -62.05
C ALA A 415 -95.31 113.85 -62.50
N ARG A 416 -94.85 112.99 -63.44
CA ARG A 416 -95.53 111.74 -63.83
C ARG A 416 -94.85 110.48 -63.28
N ALA A 417 -93.75 110.62 -62.54
CA ALA A 417 -93.09 109.55 -61.82
C ALA A 417 -93.66 109.36 -60.40
N GLU A 418 -93.99 110.45 -59.68
CA GLU A 418 -94.42 110.37 -58.28
C GLU A 418 -95.75 109.64 -58.09
N ALA A 419 -96.77 109.97 -58.90
CA ALA A 419 -98.04 109.24 -58.93
C ALA A 419 -97.91 107.75 -59.33
N ARG A 420 -96.74 107.32 -59.86
CA ARG A 420 -96.40 105.89 -60.03
C ARG A 420 -95.62 105.33 -58.83
N ARG A 421 -94.73 106.10 -58.20
CA ARG A 421 -93.95 105.69 -57.01
C ARG A 421 -94.86 105.25 -55.87
N ASP A 422 -95.91 106.00 -55.54
CA ASP A 422 -96.76 105.65 -54.39
C ASP A 422 -97.66 104.44 -54.64
N ARG A 423 -98.12 104.24 -55.88
CA ARG A 423 -98.78 102.98 -56.31
C ARG A 423 -97.85 101.76 -56.28
N ILE A 424 -96.53 101.97 -56.34
CA ILE A 424 -95.52 100.91 -56.22
C ILE A 424 -95.19 100.64 -54.74
N LYS A 425 -94.95 101.66 -53.91
CA LYS A 425 -94.70 101.51 -52.45
C LYS A 425 -95.72 100.60 -51.76
N LEU A 426 -97.02 100.90 -51.91
CA LEU A 426 -98.12 100.12 -51.33
C LEU A 426 -98.10 98.64 -51.76
N ARG A 427 -97.62 98.34 -52.98
CA ARG A 427 -97.52 96.97 -53.50
C ARG A 427 -96.23 96.26 -53.08
N GLU A 428 -95.15 97.00 -52.83
CA GLU A 428 -93.92 96.45 -52.25
C GLU A 428 -94.05 96.14 -50.76
N GLU A 429 -94.67 97.02 -49.97
CA GLU A 429 -94.91 96.79 -48.54
C GLU A 429 -95.80 95.55 -48.30
N ALA A 430 -96.84 95.37 -49.12
CA ALA A 430 -97.68 94.17 -49.10
C ALA A 430 -96.91 92.88 -49.46
N ARG A 431 -95.89 92.97 -50.34
CA ARG A 431 -94.98 91.84 -50.64
C ARG A 431 -93.98 91.57 -49.53
N ARG A 432 -93.41 92.63 -48.90
CA ARG A 432 -92.46 92.50 -47.79
C ARG A 432 -93.09 91.78 -46.60
N LYS A 433 -94.29 92.17 -46.16
CA LYS A 433 -94.98 91.51 -45.04
C LYS A 433 -95.21 90.01 -45.25
N LYS A 434 -95.64 89.60 -46.45
CA LYS A 434 -95.84 88.16 -46.75
C LYS A 434 -94.54 87.35 -46.68
N LEU A 435 -93.46 87.86 -47.26
CA LEU A 435 -92.13 87.23 -47.19
C LEU A 435 -91.55 87.21 -45.77
N GLU A 436 -91.95 88.15 -44.91
CA GLU A 436 -91.51 88.19 -43.51
C GLU A 436 -92.25 87.14 -42.66
N ASP A 437 -93.58 87.00 -42.83
CA ASP A 437 -94.37 86.00 -42.10
C ASP A 437 -94.13 84.55 -42.59
N GLU A 438 -93.76 84.34 -43.85
CA GLU A 438 -93.25 83.05 -44.34
C GLU A 438 -91.91 82.70 -43.69
N LYS A 439 -90.96 83.64 -43.64
CA LYS A 439 -89.67 83.44 -42.94
C LYS A 439 -89.85 83.16 -41.45
N ARG A 440 -90.75 83.89 -40.76
CA ARG A 440 -91.04 83.65 -39.33
C ARG A 440 -91.59 82.24 -39.08
N LYS A 441 -92.38 81.69 -40.00
CA LYS A 441 -92.88 80.30 -39.94
C LYS A 441 -91.78 79.28 -40.24
N GLU A 442 -90.93 79.53 -41.23
CA GLU A 442 -89.79 78.66 -41.55
C GLU A 442 -88.75 78.65 -40.40
N GLU A 443 -88.45 79.80 -39.80
CA GLU A 443 -87.58 79.89 -38.61
C GLU A 443 -88.20 79.26 -37.37
N ALA A 444 -89.52 79.34 -37.19
CA ALA A 444 -90.22 78.63 -36.11
C ALA A 444 -90.15 77.11 -36.31
N ALA A 445 -90.39 76.62 -37.53
CA ALA A 445 -90.26 75.22 -37.88
C ALA A 445 -88.82 74.71 -37.71
N ARG A 446 -87.82 75.43 -38.21
CA ARG A 446 -86.40 75.08 -38.02
C ARG A 446 -85.97 75.13 -36.55
N ARG A 447 -86.48 76.07 -35.74
CA ARG A 447 -86.23 76.06 -34.29
C ARG A 447 -86.91 74.91 -33.55
N ALA A 448 -88.10 74.47 -33.98
CA ALA A 448 -88.74 73.27 -33.46
C ALA A 448 -87.95 71.99 -33.84
N GLU A 449 -87.59 71.83 -35.12
CA GLU A 449 -86.74 70.74 -35.58
C GLU A 449 -85.37 70.72 -34.89
N GLU A 450 -84.73 71.87 -34.70
CA GLU A 450 -83.48 71.94 -33.94
C GLU A 450 -83.66 71.56 -32.48
N GLN A 451 -84.78 71.92 -31.84
CA GLN A 451 -85.07 71.52 -30.46
C GLN A 451 -85.31 70.01 -30.36
N GLU A 452 -86.04 69.40 -31.29
CA GLU A 452 -86.21 67.94 -31.32
C GLU A 452 -84.91 67.20 -31.67
N ARG A 453 -84.13 67.68 -32.65
CA ARG A 453 -82.79 67.14 -32.92
C ARG A 453 -81.87 67.26 -31.71
N LYS A 454 -81.95 68.36 -30.94
CA LYS A 454 -81.18 68.53 -29.67
C LYS A 454 -81.71 67.64 -28.55
N ARG A 455 -83.02 67.36 -28.46
CA ARG A 455 -83.62 66.39 -27.53
C ARG A 455 -83.15 64.97 -27.85
N LEU A 456 -83.35 64.51 -29.08
CA LEU A 456 -82.91 63.20 -29.57
C LEU A 456 -81.38 63.02 -29.44
N GLN A 457 -80.58 64.06 -29.72
CA GLN A 457 -79.13 64.00 -29.51
C GLN A 457 -78.76 63.91 -28.02
N GLN A 458 -79.47 64.61 -27.13
CA GLN A 458 -79.30 64.46 -25.69
C GLN A 458 -79.70 63.07 -25.21
N GLU A 459 -80.81 62.51 -25.67
CA GLU A 459 -81.27 61.15 -25.31
C GLU A 459 -80.31 60.09 -25.83
N ALA A 460 -79.93 60.14 -27.12
CA ALA A 460 -78.89 59.28 -27.68
C ALA A 460 -77.55 59.42 -26.93
N SER A 461 -77.18 60.62 -26.43
CA SER A 461 -75.99 60.79 -25.58
C SER A 461 -76.13 60.17 -24.19
N ARG A 462 -77.33 60.23 -23.59
CA ARG A 462 -77.65 59.61 -22.29
C ARG A 462 -77.66 58.08 -22.40
N GLU A 463 -78.21 57.53 -23.47
CA GLU A 463 -78.20 56.11 -23.77
C GLU A 463 -76.81 55.62 -24.12
N ALA A 464 -76.08 56.31 -25.01
CA ALA A 464 -74.68 55.98 -25.30
C ALA A 464 -73.80 56.07 -24.04
N ARG A 465 -74.12 56.95 -23.08
CA ARG A 465 -73.47 56.99 -21.77
C ARG A 465 -73.84 55.78 -20.91
N LYS A 466 -75.12 55.43 -20.75
CA LYS A 466 -75.55 54.20 -20.04
C LYS A 466 -74.85 52.96 -20.61
N MET A 467 -74.88 52.79 -21.94
CA MET A 467 -74.23 51.67 -22.64
C MET A 467 -72.71 51.66 -22.48
N ARG A 468 -72.05 52.81 -22.30
CA ARG A 468 -70.61 52.88 -21.94
C ARG A 468 -70.39 52.46 -20.50
N GLU A 469 -71.13 53.04 -19.56
CA GLU A 469 -71.04 52.72 -18.12
C GLU A 469 -71.32 51.23 -17.85
N GLU A 470 -72.28 50.61 -18.55
CA GLU A 470 -72.56 49.17 -18.48
C GLU A 470 -71.42 48.32 -19.05
N ARG A 471 -70.88 48.68 -20.22
CA ARG A 471 -69.68 48.03 -20.79
C ARG A 471 -68.44 48.22 -19.94
N GLU A 472 -68.37 49.27 -19.13
CA GLU A 472 -67.28 49.52 -18.16
C GLU A 472 -67.47 48.70 -16.88
N ARG A 473 -68.69 48.60 -16.36
CA ARG A 473 -69.05 47.69 -15.27
C ARG A 473 -68.79 46.22 -15.64
N GLN A 474 -69.15 45.81 -16.87
CA GLN A 474 -68.87 44.47 -17.40
C GLN A 474 -67.36 44.21 -17.51
N ARG A 475 -66.59 45.09 -18.16
CA ARG A 475 -65.13 44.95 -18.26
C ARG A 475 -64.43 44.97 -16.89
N ALA A 476 -64.90 45.78 -15.95
CA ALA A 476 -64.39 45.79 -14.58
C ALA A 476 -64.68 44.47 -13.85
N TYR A 477 -65.89 43.93 -13.99
CA TYR A 477 -66.27 42.63 -13.44
C TYR A 477 -65.47 41.48 -14.06
N GLU A 478 -65.23 41.48 -15.36
CA GLU A 478 -64.36 40.53 -16.05
C GLU A 478 -62.91 40.62 -15.56
N VAL A 479 -62.36 41.83 -15.42
CA VAL A 479 -61.02 42.06 -14.86
C VAL A 479 -60.92 41.54 -13.43
N GLU A 480 -61.91 41.78 -12.57
CA GLU A 480 -61.95 41.23 -11.21
C GLU A 480 -62.10 39.70 -11.18
N ARG A 481 -62.89 39.12 -12.09
CA ARG A 481 -63.00 37.67 -12.27
C ARG A 481 -61.65 37.07 -12.69
N CYS A 482 -60.96 37.68 -13.66
CA CYS A 482 -59.63 37.28 -14.11
C CYS A 482 -58.57 37.44 -13.01
N LYS A 483 -58.59 38.53 -12.23
CA LYS A 483 -57.72 38.68 -11.04
C LYS A 483 -57.92 37.55 -10.04
N LYS A 484 -59.17 37.21 -9.71
CA LYS A 484 -59.51 36.12 -8.78
C LYS A 484 -59.06 34.75 -9.29
N LEU A 485 -59.28 34.45 -10.57
CA LEU A 485 -58.81 33.22 -11.20
C LEU A 485 -57.28 33.15 -11.28
N ASN A 486 -56.60 34.23 -11.61
CA ASN A 486 -55.13 34.30 -11.64
C ASN A 486 -54.53 34.15 -10.22
N ALA A 487 -55.10 34.80 -9.21
CA ALA A 487 -54.67 34.63 -7.82
C ALA A 487 -54.86 33.18 -7.32
N MET A 488 -55.95 32.52 -7.74
CA MET A 488 -56.17 31.09 -7.46
C MET A 488 -55.15 30.20 -8.19
N ALA A 489 -54.89 30.44 -9.47
CA ALA A 489 -53.88 29.73 -10.25
C ALA A 489 -52.47 29.92 -9.67
N GLU A 490 -52.11 31.13 -9.25
CA GLU A 490 -50.86 31.40 -8.53
C GLU A 490 -50.79 30.66 -7.19
N ALA A 491 -51.87 30.63 -6.41
CA ALA A 491 -51.91 29.88 -5.15
C ALA A 491 -51.71 28.37 -5.37
N PHE A 492 -52.31 27.79 -6.42
CA PHE A 492 -52.05 26.41 -6.83
C PHE A 492 -50.61 26.21 -7.32
N TYR A 493 -50.08 27.11 -8.14
CA TYR A 493 -48.72 27.03 -8.67
C TYR A 493 -47.66 27.13 -7.55
N ARG A 494 -47.83 28.06 -6.60
CA ARG A 494 -46.98 28.19 -5.40
C ARG A 494 -47.03 26.91 -4.55
N LYS A 495 -48.22 26.31 -4.33
CA LYS A 495 -48.38 25.02 -3.62
C LYS A 495 -47.72 23.85 -4.38
N TYR A 496 -47.85 23.80 -5.70
CA TYR A 496 -47.21 22.79 -6.55
C TYR A 496 -45.69 22.91 -6.54
N LEU A 497 -45.14 24.12 -6.72
CA LEU A 497 -43.71 24.39 -6.63
C LEU A 497 -43.14 24.01 -5.27
N LEU A 498 -43.82 24.37 -4.17
CA LEU A 498 -43.39 24.02 -2.83
C LEU A 498 -43.35 22.49 -2.62
N ARG A 499 -44.40 21.77 -3.03
CA ARG A 499 -44.41 20.29 -3.01
C ARG A 499 -43.26 19.71 -3.83
N ARG A 500 -43.08 20.15 -5.09
CA ARG A 500 -42.02 19.68 -5.98
C ARG A 500 -40.62 19.96 -5.42
N TYR A 501 -40.40 21.13 -4.81
CA TYR A 501 -39.12 21.48 -4.21
C TYR A 501 -38.84 20.64 -2.94
N ILE A 502 -39.85 20.40 -2.10
CA ILE A 502 -39.74 19.49 -0.95
C ILE A 502 -39.42 18.06 -1.43
N THR A 503 -40.11 17.55 -2.46
CA THR A 503 -39.80 16.23 -3.05
C THR A 503 -38.34 16.15 -3.51
N VAL A 504 -37.86 17.12 -4.28
CA VAL A 504 -36.46 17.16 -4.77
C VAL A 504 -35.45 17.28 -3.61
N LEU A 505 -35.77 18.01 -2.54
CA LEU A 505 -34.92 18.07 -1.34
C LEU A 505 -34.89 16.73 -0.58
N VAL A 506 -36.03 16.03 -0.46
CA VAL A 506 -36.12 14.71 0.16
C VAL A 506 -35.39 13.66 -0.67
N GLU A 507 -35.56 13.66 -1.99
CA GLU A 507 -34.80 12.83 -2.93
C GLU A 507 -33.29 13.08 -2.80
N LYS A 508 -32.87 14.35 -2.80
CA LYS A 508 -31.46 14.71 -2.60
C LYS A 508 -30.93 14.20 -1.26
N LYS A 509 -31.64 14.47 -0.14
CA LYS A 509 -31.28 13.96 1.19
C LYS A 509 -31.12 12.44 1.17
N ASN A 510 -32.09 11.72 0.62
CA ASN A 510 -32.09 10.26 0.57
C ASN A 510 -30.94 9.72 -0.29
N ASN A 511 -30.63 10.38 -1.41
CA ASN A 511 -29.50 10.02 -2.26
C ASN A 511 -28.14 10.32 -1.61
N ASP A 512 -28.01 11.43 -0.89
CA ASP A 512 -26.77 11.78 -0.18
C ASP A 512 -26.58 10.89 1.07
N MET A 513 -27.66 10.50 1.75
CA MET A 513 -27.64 9.45 2.79
C MET A 513 -27.21 8.09 2.24
N LYS A 514 -27.75 7.65 1.09
CA LYS A 514 -27.32 6.40 0.42
C LYS A 514 -25.83 6.43 0.08
N LYS A 515 -25.33 7.52 -0.51
CA LYS A 515 -23.88 7.69 -0.78
C LYS A 515 -23.03 7.59 0.49
N ALA A 516 -23.49 8.15 1.60
CA ALA A 516 -22.77 8.10 2.88
C ALA A 516 -22.74 6.67 3.46
N ASP A 517 -23.85 5.94 3.39
CA ASP A 517 -23.96 4.54 3.78
C ASP A 517 -23.11 3.61 2.87
N ASP A 518 -23.19 3.78 1.55
CA ASP A 518 -22.34 3.04 0.58
C ASP A 518 -20.85 3.32 0.79
N TYR A 519 -20.48 4.57 1.09
CA TYR A 519 -19.11 4.94 1.44
C TYR A 519 -18.67 4.29 2.76
N TYR A 520 -19.51 4.35 3.80
CA TYR A 520 -19.25 3.72 5.09
C TYR A 520 -19.08 2.20 4.96
N LYS A 521 -20.00 1.52 4.27
CA LYS A 521 -19.92 0.09 3.92
C LYS A 521 -18.64 -0.23 3.17
N ARG A 522 -18.28 0.53 2.13
CA ARG A 522 -17.05 0.33 1.34
C ARG A 522 -15.79 0.50 2.20
N CYS A 523 -15.75 1.49 3.08
CA CYS A 523 -14.63 1.72 4.00
C CYS A 523 -14.54 0.65 5.09
N LEU A 524 -15.67 0.19 5.65
CA LEU A 524 -15.72 -0.90 6.62
C LEU A 524 -15.26 -2.22 5.99
N LEU A 525 -15.80 -2.58 4.82
CA LEU A 525 -15.36 -3.76 4.06
C LEU A 525 -13.87 -3.68 3.75
N ARG A 526 -13.35 -2.55 3.26
CA ARG A 526 -11.91 -2.37 3.00
C ARG A 526 -11.07 -2.56 4.26
N LYS A 527 -11.52 -2.05 5.42
CA LYS A 527 -10.83 -2.24 6.71
C LYS A 527 -10.84 -3.71 7.15
N VAL A 528 -11.99 -4.39 7.07
CA VAL A 528 -12.14 -5.81 7.44
C VAL A 528 -11.32 -6.71 6.52
N PHE A 529 -11.42 -6.56 5.19
CA PHE A 529 -10.62 -7.33 4.24
C PHE A 529 -9.11 -7.09 4.40
N MET A 530 -8.69 -5.86 4.71
CA MET A 530 -7.28 -5.57 4.99
C MET A 530 -6.80 -6.26 6.27
N MET A 531 -7.57 -6.23 7.36
CA MET A 531 -7.25 -6.94 8.61
C MET A 531 -7.21 -8.47 8.40
N TRP A 532 -8.21 -9.03 7.71
CA TRP A 532 -8.28 -10.46 7.40
C TRP A 532 -7.13 -10.92 6.51
N ARG A 533 -6.76 -10.12 5.50
CA ARG A 533 -5.59 -10.38 4.66
C ARG A 533 -4.30 -10.37 5.48
N MET A 534 -4.07 -9.33 6.29
CA MET A 534 -2.87 -9.21 7.12
C MET A 534 -2.73 -10.37 8.12
N GLU A 535 -3.83 -10.77 8.77
CA GLU A 535 -3.83 -11.92 9.68
C GLU A 535 -3.61 -13.24 8.94
N THR A 536 -4.20 -13.40 7.75
CA THR A 536 -4.04 -14.61 6.91
C THR A 536 -2.61 -14.73 6.37
N GLU A 537 -2.00 -13.65 5.90
CA GLU A 537 -0.58 -13.59 5.54
C GLU A 537 0.31 -13.90 6.75
N ARG A 538 0.03 -13.33 7.93
CA ARG A 538 0.77 -13.63 9.17
C ARG A 538 0.68 -15.11 9.56
N GLN A 539 -0.52 -15.69 9.54
CA GLN A 539 -0.75 -17.11 9.87
C GLN A 539 -0.08 -18.04 8.85
N ASN A 540 -0.09 -17.70 7.57
CA ASN A 540 0.58 -18.47 6.53
C ASN A 540 2.11 -18.37 6.67
N ASN A 541 2.66 -17.21 7.00
CA ASN A 541 4.09 -17.05 7.27
C ASN A 541 4.53 -17.89 8.48
N VAL A 542 3.77 -17.89 9.58
CA VAL A 542 4.07 -18.73 10.77
C VAL A 542 4.01 -20.23 10.42
N LYS A 543 3.04 -20.67 9.62
CA LYS A 543 2.97 -22.06 9.13
C LYS A 543 4.16 -22.41 8.24
N PHE A 544 4.58 -21.49 7.36
CA PHE A 544 5.73 -21.67 6.47
C PHE A 544 7.04 -21.77 7.26
N GLU A 545 7.30 -20.83 8.17
CA GLU A 545 8.47 -20.85 9.07
C GLU A 545 8.53 -22.16 9.89
N LEU A 546 7.40 -22.63 10.42
CA LEU A 546 7.31 -23.91 11.12
C LEU A 546 7.60 -25.09 10.20
N ALA A 547 7.06 -25.12 8.98
CA ALA A 547 7.30 -26.17 8.00
C ALA A 547 8.78 -26.22 7.58
N THR A 548 9.39 -25.08 7.27
CA THR A 548 10.83 -24.96 6.96
C THR A 548 11.70 -25.39 8.14
N SER A 549 11.34 -24.99 9.37
CA SER A 549 12.06 -25.40 10.59
C SER A 549 11.99 -26.91 10.83
N LEU A 550 10.81 -27.52 10.66
CA LEU A 550 10.63 -28.97 10.77
C LEU A 550 11.36 -29.73 9.67
N TYR A 551 11.31 -29.25 8.42
CA TYR A 551 12.07 -29.83 7.30
C TYR A 551 13.58 -29.78 7.57
N ASN A 552 14.12 -28.63 7.92
CA ASN A 552 15.54 -28.45 8.23
C ASN A 552 15.98 -29.34 9.41
N ARG A 553 15.16 -29.43 10.47
CA ARG A 553 15.44 -30.33 11.61
C ARG A 553 15.46 -31.80 11.20
N ASN A 554 14.54 -32.22 10.34
CA ASN A 554 14.47 -33.60 9.86
C ASN A 554 15.64 -33.93 8.92
N LEU A 555 16.02 -33.00 8.03
CA LEU A 555 17.18 -33.12 7.14
C LEU A 555 18.49 -33.22 7.93
N LEU A 556 18.68 -32.34 8.93
CA LEU A 556 19.83 -32.41 9.85
C LEU A 556 19.85 -33.73 10.63
N ARG A 557 18.71 -34.21 11.13
CA ARG A 557 18.62 -35.51 11.82
C ARG A 557 19.01 -36.66 10.90
N TYR A 558 18.57 -36.67 9.64
CA TYR A 558 18.92 -37.69 8.66
C TYR A 558 20.42 -37.64 8.31
N GLY A 559 20.96 -36.45 8.03
CA GLY A 559 22.38 -36.26 7.73
C GLY A 559 23.29 -36.68 8.89
N LEU A 560 22.97 -36.28 10.13
CA LEU A 560 23.71 -36.69 11.33
C LEU A 560 23.60 -38.20 11.58
N GLN A 561 22.45 -38.82 11.33
CA GLN A 561 22.28 -40.27 11.45
C GLN A 561 23.13 -41.02 10.41
N LYS A 562 23.12 -40.58 9.14
CA LYS A 562 23.97 -41.18 8.09
C LYS A 562 25.46 -40.97 8.34
N TRP A 563 25.87 -39.78 8.80
CA TRP A 563 27.25 -39.54 9.22
C TRP A 563 27.67 -40.41 10.41
N LYS A 564 26.77 -40.62 11.39
CA LYS A 564 26.99 -41.54 12.53
C LYS A 564 27.07 -43.01 12.11
N GLU A 565 26.39 -43.41 11.03
CA GLU A 565 26.53 -44.75 10.42
C GLU A 565 27.89 -44.90 9.73
N VAL A 566 28.31 -43.94 8.90
CA VAL A 566 29.66 -43.94 8.28
C VAL A 566 30.76 -43.92 9.34
N ALA A 567 30.66 -43.06 10.36
CA ALA A 567 31.63 -42.96 11.46
C ALA A 567 31.55 -44.11 12.47
N LYS A 568 30.62 -45.07 12.30
CA LYS A 568 30.67 -46.40 12.94
C LYS A 568 31.37 -47.41 12.05
N GLU A 569 31.08 -47.37 10.74
CA GLU A 569 31.65 -48.29 9.77
C GLU A 569 33.17 -48.10 9.63
N GLU A 570 33.65 -46.87 9.57
CA GLU A 570 35.09 -46.60 9.51
C GLU A 570 35.81 -47.12 10.76
N ARG A 571 35.22 -46.96 11.94
CA ARG A 571 35.76 -47.53 13.20
C ARG A 571 35.75 -49.07 13.23
N ARG A 572 34.88 -49.74 12.47
CA ARG A 572 34.95 -51.21 12.28
C ARG A 572 36.13 -51.57 11.38
N LYS A 573 36.30 -50.88 10.26
CA LYS A 573 37.45 -51.07 9.36
C LYS A 573 38.77 -50.81 10.07
N ASP A 574 38.88 -49.73 10.84
CA ASP A 574 40.04 -49.40 11.67
C ASP A 574 40.38 -50.55 12.63
N GLN A 575 39.37 -51.20 13.21
CA GLN A 575 39.59 -52.31 14.12
C GLN A 575 40.02 -53.56 13.38
N VAL A 576 39.32 -53.96 12.31
CA VAL A 576 39.71 -55.09 11.45
C VAL A 576 41.12 -54.90 10.87
N ALA A 577 41.51 -53.67 10.54
CA ALA A 577 42.86 -53.34 10.09
C ALA A 577 43.91 -53.53 11.19
N ARG A 578 43.62 -53.11 12.44
CA ARG A 578 44.49 -53.39 13.60
C ARG A 578 44.59 -54.90 13.86
N ASP A 579 43.46 -55.59 13.99
CA ASP A 579 43.39 -57.03 14.24
C ASP A 579 44.16 -57.83 13.18
N PHE A 580 44.06 -57.42 11.90
CA PHE A 580 44.80 -58.03 10.78
C PHE A 580 46.31 -57.72 10.82
N CYS A 581 46.69 -56.49 11.18
CA CYS A 581 48.10 -56.13 11.40
C CYS A 581 48.71 -56.95 12.55
N ASP A 582 48.01 -57.07 13.67
CA ASP A 582 48.46 -57.81 14.85
C ASP A 582 48.54 -59.32 14.55
N MET A 583 47.54 -59.90 13.87
CA MET A 583 47.59 -61.29 13.40
C MET A 583 48.79 -61.53 12.48
N ARG A 584 49.04 -60.65 11.51
CA ARG A 584 50.16 -60.77 10.56
C ARG A 584 51.52 -60.61 11.27
N LEU A 585 51.60 -59.74 12.28
CA LEU A 585 52.80 -59.53 13.08
C LEU A 585 53.10 -60.74 13.97
N LEU A 586 52.08 -61.26 14.66
CA LEU A 586 52.16 -62.50 15.46
C LEU A 586 52.63 -63.67 14.58
N ASN A 587 52.01 -63.88 13.42
CA ASN A 587 52.39 -64.96 12.50
C ASN A 587 53.86 -64.86 12.05
N LYS A 588 54.36 -63.64 11.78
CA LYS A 588 55.78 -63.40 11.48
C LYS A 588 56.69 -63.81 12.64
N TYR A 589 56.35 -63.46 13.87
CA TYR A 589 57.14 -63.84 15.04
C TYR A 589 57.06 -65.33 15.37
N PHE A 590 55.89 -65.98 15.20
CA PHE A 590 55.73 -67.42 15.37
C PHE A 590 56.59 -68.22 14.39
N GLU A 591 56.63 -67.84 13.10
CA GLU A 591 57.51 -68.53 12.14
C GLU A 591 59.00 -68.29 12.44
N MET A 592 59.42 -67.09 12.85
CA MET A 592 60.82 -66.88 13.29
C MET A 592 61.16 -67.68 14.56
N TRP A 593 60.23 -67.78 15.52
CA TRP A 593 60.44 -68.59 16.73
C TRP A 593 60.50 -70.09 16.41
N LYS A 594 59.64 -70.58 15.51
CA LYS A 594 59.66 -71.96 15.00
C LYS A 594 60.99 -72.29 14.31
N ILE A 595 61.49 -71.42 13.43
CA ILE A 595 62.82 -71.56 12.81
C ILE A 595 63.90 -71.62 13.90
N LYS A 596 63.93 -70.66 14.82
CA LYS A 596 64.93 -70.61 15.91
C LYS A 596 64.86 -71.83 16.83
N THR A 597 63.67 -72.38 17.08
CA THR A 597 63.48 -73.60 17.87
C THR A 597 64.03 -74.83 17.15
N ILE A 598 63.79 -74.95 15.84
CA ILE A 598 64.38 -76.02 15.01
C ILE A 598 65.90 -75.91 14.99
N GLU A 599 66.47 -74.71 14.79
CA GLU A 599 67.91 -74.47 14.88
C GLU A 599 68.49 -74.91 16.24
N CYS A 600 67.88 -74.50 17.36
CA CYS A 600 68.32 -74.93 18.69
C CYS A 600 68.26 -76.45 18.86
N LYS A 601 67.20 -77.11 18.37
CA LYS A 601 67.08 -78.57 18.46
C LYS A 601 68.10 -79.31 17.58
N VAL A 602 68.47 -78.75 16.43
CA VAL A 602 69.57 -79.26 15.60
C VAL A 602 70.92 -79.09 16.29
N GLU A 603 71.18 -77.97 16.96
CA GLU A 603 72.41 -77.76 17.75
C GLU A 603 72.48 -78.64 19.00
N GLU A 604 71.36 -78.90 19.67
CA GLU A 604 71.28 -79.88 20.77
C GLU A 604 71.62 -81.29 20.27
N LEU A 605 70.99 -81.76 19.18
CA LEU A 605 71.28 -83.06 18.58
C LEU A 605 72.74 -83.20 18.10
N LYS A 606 73.38 -82.11 17.65
CA LYS A 606 74.83 -82.10 17.36
C LYS A 606 75.67 -82.30 18.63
N ARG A 607 75.34 -81.59 19.72
CA ARG A 607 76.03 -81.71 21.01
C ARG A 607 75.86 -83.10 21.62
N GLU A 608 74.67 -83.68 21.54
CA GLU A 608 74.39 -85.05 21.98
C GLU A 608 75.22 -86.07 21.19
N ARG A 609 75.31 -85.95 19.87
CA ARG A 609 76.18 -86.80 19.03
C ARG A 609 77.66 -86.68 19.41
N LEU A 610 78.15 -85.47 19.64
CA LEU A 610 79.54 -85.23 20.08
C LEU A 610 79.79 -85.81 21.48
N ALA A 611 78.83 -85.68 22.40
CA ALA A 611 78.92 -86.28 23.74
C ALA A 611 78.92 -87.81 23.70
N LEU A 612 78.11 -88.42 22.83
CA LEU A 612 78.11 -89.86 22.57
C LEU A 612 79.43 -90.33 21.95
N GLN A 613 79.97 -89.60 20.97
CA GLN A 613 81.27 -89.89 20.37
C GLN A 613 82.40 -89.84 21.40
N HIS A 614 82.47 -88.79 22.23
CA HIS A 614 83.46 -88.70 23.31
C HIS A 614 83.25 -89.77 24.40
N TYR A 615 82.01 -90.19 24.68
CA TYR A 615 81.74 -91.30 25.57
C TYR A 615 82.25 -92.63 24.98
N GLU A 616 81.97 -92.90 23.70
CA GLU A 616 82.52 -94.06 22.97
C GLU A 616 84.05 -94.06 22.92
N GLU A 617 84.69 -92.93 22.61
CA GLU A 617 86.15 -92.77 22.61
C GLU A 617 86.73 -93.09 23.98
N LYS A 618 86.18 -92.49 25.03
CA LYS A 618 86.57 -92.75 26.43
C LYS A 618 86.36 -94.21 26.83
N LEU A 619 85.30 -94.85 26.31
CA LEU A 619 85.00 -96.26 26.56
C LEU A 619 85.99 -97.18 25.81
N LYS A 620 86.27 -96.90 24.53
CA LYS A 620 87.29 -97.58 23.71
C LYS A 620 88.67 -97.47 24.36
N ILE A 621 89.07 -96.27 24.80
CA ILE A 621 90.32 -96.02 25.53
C ILE A 621 90.35 -96.79 26.87
N LYS A 622 89.25 -96.83 27.62
CA LYS A 622 89.17 -97.59 28.88
C LYS A 622 89.38 -99.09 28.64
N TYR A 623 88.65 -99.69 27.69
CA TYR A 623 88.79 -101.12 27.38
C TYR A 623 90.13 -101.46 26.74
N PHE A 624 90.67 -100.61 25.86
CA PHE A 624 92.01 -100.79 25.28
C PHE A 624 93.11 -100.74 26.35
N ASN A 625 93.04 -99.83 27.31
CA ASN A 625 93.98 -99.81 28.45
C ASN A 625 93.83 -101.03 29.37
N MET A 626 92.61 -101.54 29.55
CA MET A 626 92.37 -102.78 30.30
C MET A 626 92.94 -104.00 29.58
N TRP A 627 92.80 -104.07 28.25
CA TRP A 627 93.39 -105.09 27.38
C TRP A 627 94.92 -104.99 27.34
N LYS A 628 95.49 -103.78 27.27
CA LYS A 628 96.95 -103.56 27.34
C LYS A 628 97.57 -104.04 28.66
N ARG A 629 96.83 -103.95 29.77
CA ARG A 629 97.21 -104.51 31.08
C ARG A 629 96.87 -106.00 31.26
N TYR A 630 96.13 -106.60 30.32
CA TYR A 630 95.74 -108.00 30.43
C TYR A 630 96.94 -108.97 30.45
N PRO A 631 98.00 -108.80 29.62
CA PRO A 631 99.23 -109.60 29.73
C PRO A 631 99.91 -109.54 31.10
N GLU A 632 99.89 -108.39 31.78
CA GLU A 632 100.44 -108.22 33.13
C GLU A 632 99.59 -108.96 34.18
N MET A 633 98.27 -109.02 33.98
CA MET A 633 97.34 -109.72 34.87
C MET A 633 97.19 -111.22 34.55
N ILE A 634 97.47 -111.69 33.33
CA ILE A 634 97.43 -113.11 32.94
C ILE A 634 98.19 -114.01 33.93
N PRO A 635 99.47 -113.78 34.29
CA PRO A 635 100.17 -114.63 35.25
C PRO A 635 99.49 -114.63 36.62
N ILE A 636 99.03 -113.49 37.13
CA ILE A 636 98.34 -113.38 38.42
C ILE A 636 96.97 -114.10 38.40
N ILE A 637 96.24 -114.03 37.28
CA ILE A 637 94.97 -114.73 37.09
C ILE A 637 95.19 -116.24 36.96
N LEU A 638 96.21 -116.66 36.21
CA LEU A 638 96.61 -118.06 36.08
C LEU A 638 97.13 -118.64 37.40
N GLU A 639 97.89 -117.88 38.18
CA GLU A 639 98.38 -118.29 39.50
C GLU A 639 97.23 -118.38 40.51
N ARG A 640 96.31 -117.41 40.54
CA ARG A 640 95.06 -117.54 41.29
C ARG A 640 94.19 -118.70 40.81
N LYS A 641 94.26 -119.09 39.53
CA LYS A 641 93.56 -120.28 38.99
C LYS A 641 94.28 -121.58 39.37
N ARG A 642 95.61 -121.62 39.35
CA ARG A 642 96.45 -122.73 39.86
C ARG A 642 96.22 -122.96 41.35
N LEU A 643 96.30 -121.91 42.17
CA LEU A 643 95.99 -121.99 43.60
C LEU A 643 94.57 -122.51 43.83
N ARG A 644 93.56 -121.98 43.13
CA ARG A 644 92.19 -122.49 43.23
C ARG A 644 92.05 -123.94 42.74
N ASN A 645 92.81 -124.38 41.75
CA ASN A 645 92.82 -125.77 41.30
C ASN A 645 93.52 -126.68 42.33
N MET A 646 94.65 -126.27 42.91
CA MET A 646 95.34 -126.98 43.98
C MET A 646 94.46 -127.12 45.23
N TRP A 647 93.76 -126.06 45.64
CA TRP A 647 92.75 -126.15 46.71
C TRP A 647 91.58 -127.08 46.34
N ARG A 648 91.18 -127.15 45.07
CA ARG A 648 90.14 -128.07 44.57
C ARG A 648 90.63 -129.52 44.59
N GLU A 649 91.87 -129.77 44.19
CA GLU A 649 92.54 -131.08 44.22
C GLU A 649 92.70 -131.57 45.67
N ILE A 650 93.19 -130.74 46.59
CA ILE A 650 93.27 -131.06 48.04
C ILE A 650 91.89 -131.38 48.63
N VAL A 651 90.84 -130.62 48.29
CA VAL A 651 89.48 -130.90 48.77
C VAL A 651 88.92 -132.20 48.17
N GLN A 652 89.28 -132.53 46.93
CA GLN A 652 88.85 -133.77 46.26
C GLN A 652 89.66 -135.00 46.72
N GLU A 653 90.89 -134.81 47.22
CA GLU A 653 91.69 -135.85 47.89
C GLU A 653 91.17 -136.15 49.30
N ILE A 654 90.72 -135.14 50.04
CA ILE A 654 90.08 -135.29 51.36
C ILE A 654 88.63 -135.81 51.25
N ILE A 655 87.92 -135.50 50.16
CA ILE A 655 86.52 -135.89 49.92
C ILE A 655 86.38 -136.42 48.47
N PRO A 656 86.59 -137.73 48.22
CA PRO A 656 86.59 -138.31 46.87
C PRO A 656 85.31 -138.07 46.06
N ASP A 657 84.14 -138.04 46.72
CA ASP A 657 82.82 -137.84 46.09
C ASP A 657 82.57 -136.38 45.66
N PHE A 658 83.46 -135.45 45.99
CA PHE A 658 83.29 -134.02 45.70
C PHE A 658 84.05 -133.61 44.43
N ASP A 659 83.40 -133.63 43.26
CA ASP A 659 83.94 -133.00 42.04
C ASP A 659 83.72 -131.47 42.06
N PRO A 660 84.78 -130.66 42.20
CA PRO A 660 84.65 -129.20 42.28
C PRO A 660 84.30 -128.55 40.93
N ARG A 661 84.42 -129.28 39.81
CA ARG A 661 84.14 -128.77 38.45
C ARG A 661 82.65 -128.77 38.13
N GLN A 662 81.89 -129.72 38.65
CA GLN A 662 80.46 -129.87 38.37
C GLN A 662 79.58 -128.82 39.06
N ARG A 663 80.00 -128.26 40.21
CA ARG A 663 79.31 -127.13 40.86
C ARG A 663 80.05 -125.81 40.63
N GLY A 664 79.70 -125.13 39.54
CA GLY A 664 80.03 -123.71 39.35
C GLY A 664 80.91 -123.36 38.17
N VAL A 665 80.69 -123.99 37.00
CA VAL A 665 80.99 -123.34 35.71
C VAL A 665 79.83 -123.59 34.74
N ILE A 666 78.90 -122.64 34.66
CA ILE A 666 78.25 -122.37 33.38
C ILE A 666 79.32 -121.66 32.55
N LEU A 667 79.75 -122.27 31.45
CA LEU A 667 80.53 -121.59 30.42
C LEU A 667 79.52 -120.84 29.54
N GLU A 668 79.29 -119.57 29.86
CA GLU A 668 78.80 -118.60 28.88
C GLU A 668 80.04 -117.99 28.17
N ASP A 669 80.00 -117.98 26.84
CA ASP A 669 81.06 -117.47 25.95
C ASP A 669 81.05 -115.93 25.83
#